data_AF-A0A662EFZ0-F1
#
_entry.id   AF-A0A662EFZ0-F1
#
_cell.length_a   1.000
_cell.length_b   1.000
_cell.length_c   1.000
_cell.angle_alpha   90.00
_cell.angle_beta   90.00
_cell.angle_gamma   90.00
#
_symmetry.space_group_name_H-M   'P 1'
#
loop_
_entity.id
_entity.type
_entity.pdbx_description
1 polymer ?
#
loop_
_entity_poly.entity_id
_entity_poly.type
_entity_poly.pdbx_seq_one_letter_code
_entity_poly.pdbx_strand_id
1 'polypeptide(L)'
;MPDTPCDFGDNRQVLPLTLELKNRSSAQDVVAAFAVAAITLLVLGLVHGPIVLSPNQYAFSTEGEAIRNYFVLAYHAESDGGLHEFTGMNYPFGEQIVYSEGQPSLSYPLKVLSRLSPWFHEHAVGALNIFLLAGIAGSAALLLLILRRFGVGLVLSATSAIGLAMLAPQGSRLPWMFPQAFSAMVPIVVFLVIRIVDGGWTWRRVFPLMVANLFFLFLNPYPGVIAALFTTVSLAAALMLRAGRQPDWIRGGLRILVCTVLPVLMFFIYLRTTDHHISRPELPDGFFDFTAEFATIFGSFFSPLMPWIECWTGLTREMAWRHYEGNGYLGVFCVVVMVFALVFLVWRRVFGRSSNLKAAANGDNRLLVALAIGALCLSVFAAGIPFRWMDQGERWLTMLGPLAQFRCPGRFIWPLFYVANIVAVVAAARAVSFISSANRWRSAASIVVILGSGLMLFEGVAQHQWVAARGRGTVNVLNRRVVEMTPSLTHLKAAINEVDRFRYQAILTIPLFHIGSELLVPPSSFSESFLTDAFALAKHLQLPLISSMLGRISLEESLGTFGLYTPPYVAKDVCSQIGTEPILVLLNRDRALSKHEDRLAKISRQVLATDRFDLLELDVSQLCLFDQESVLEEVVTRLPSFEHDGGLSTDQPASVHLDTFNRFQEQVSMRGGGSLRVPAGELGWIFDTAALVEQPETGKDYVLDFWFFNRGLRLRAEVFVESNRQGGPVERHALPEIKRTFVHRGEWSLFSLPLKMAHSGQRIRLGLRSMQPGEDLVVDDLLLRAHDATVVWNVDETEGHIKHLVWNNHQLDSR
;
A
#
# COMPACT_ATOMS: atom_id res chain seq x y z
N MET A 1 -41.80 24.63 81.53
CA MET A 1 -41.50 23.55 80.58
C MET A 1 -41.69 24.10 79.19
N PRO A 2 -40.60 24.27 78.41
CA PRO A 2 -40.68 24.64 77.00
C PRO A 2 -40.59 23.37 76.13
N ASP A 3 -41.45 23.27 75.12
CA ASP A 3 -41.35 22.24 74.08
C ASP A 3 -40.77 22.85 72.79
N THR A 4 -39.67 22.24 72.36
CA THR A 4 -38.92 22.46 71.13
C THR A 4 -39.70 22.09 69.87
N PRO A 5 -39.35 22.69 68.73
CA PRO A 5 -39.18 21.94 67.49
C PRO A 5 -37.74 22.04 66.96
N CYS A 6 -37.26 20.90 66.49
CA CYS A 6 -35.92 20.62 66.00
C CYS A 6 -35.48 21.52 64.83
N ASP A 7 -34.30 22.12 64.98
CA ASP A 7 -33.53 22.77 63.93
C ASP A 7 -32.73 21.71 63.16
N PHE A 8 -33.14 21.39 61.93
CA PHE A 8 -32.31 20.64 60.99
C PHE A 8 -31.49 21.65 60.19
N GLY A 9 -30.24 21.86 60.63
CA GLY A 9 -29.27 22.70 59.95
C GLY A 9 -29.13 22.35 58.46
N ASP A 10 -29.36 23.36 57.62
CA ASP A 10 -29.13 23.35 56.18
C ASP A 10 -27.61 23.30 55.91
N ASN A 11 -27.03 22.10 56.03
CA ASN A 11 -25.64 21.83 55.69
C ASN A 11 -25.49 21.69 54.16
N ARG A 12 -25.83 22.75 53.41
CA ARG A 12 -25.43 22.90 52.01
C ARG A 12 -24.00 23.45 51.94
N GLN A 13 -23.04 22.64 52.37
CA GLN A 13 -21.67 22.80 51.88
C GLN A 13 -21.67 22.42 50.39
N VAL A 14 -21.83 23.44 49.55
CA VAL A 14 -21.52 23.37 48.13
C VAL A 14 -20.02 23.11 48.02
N LEU A 15 -19.64 21.83 47.92
CA LEU A 15 -18.27 21.42 47.61
C LEU A 15 -17.82 22.14 46.33
N PRO A 16 -16.66 22.83 46.34
CA PRO A 16 -16.22 23.61 45.20
C PRO A 16 -15.91 22.67 44.02
N LEU A 17 -16.71 22.81 42.97
CA LEU A 17 -16.63 22.07 41.70
C LEU A 17 -15.49 22.60 40.80
N THR A 18 -14.46 23.18 41.40
CA THR A 18 -13.32 23.79 40.72
C THR A 18 -12.08 22.97 41.03
N LEU A 19 -11.78 22.02 40.14
CA LEU A 19 -10.39 21.61 39.94
C LEU A 19 -9.61 22.88 39.58
N GLU A 20 -8.65 23.29 40.39
CA GLU A 20 -7.65 24.28 39.99
C GLU A 20 -6.87 23.71 38.80
N LEU A 21 -7.37 24.00 37.60
CA LEU A 21 -6.76 23.58 36.35
C LEU A 21 -5.52 24.44 36.14
N LYS A 22 -4.34 23.86 36.36
CA LYS A 22 -3.05 24.47 35.99
C LYS A 22 -3.07 24.81 34.50
N ASN A 23 -3.17 26.09 34.18
CA ASN A 23 -3.27 26.61 32.81
C ASN A 23 -1.97 26.49 31.98
N ARG A 24 -0.91 25.84 32.49
CA ARG A 24 0.36 25.63 31.78
C ARG A 24 0.97 24.29 32.17
N SER A 25 1.54 23.58 31.19
CA SER A 25 2.47 22.48 31.43
C SER A 25 3.60 23.00 32.31
N SER A 26 3.72 22.47 33.52
CA SER A 26 4.78 22.83 34.44
C SER A 26 6.13 22.29 33.93
N ALA A 27 7.25 22.87 34.37
CA ALA A 27 8.57 22.31 34.05
C ALA A 27 8.66 20.81 34.43
N GLN A 28 7.95 20.40 35.49
CA GLN A 28 7.82 19.01 35.92
C GLN A 28 7.13 18.12 34.88
N ASP A 29 6.10 18.62 34.17
CA ASP A 29 5.42 17.84 33.14
C ASP A 29 6.31 17.62 31.91
N VAL A 30 7.18 18.58 31.59
CA VAL A 30 8.18 18.43 30.51
C VAL A 30 9.24 17.40 30.89
N VAL A 31 9.77 17.45 32.11
CA VAL A 31 10.70 16.42 32.61
C VAL A 31 10.04 15.05 32.61
N ALA A 32 8.78 14.96 33.05
CA ALA A 32 8.02 13.71 33.00
C ALA A 32 7.81 13.21 31.56
N ALA A 33 7.63 14.09 30.58
CA ALA A 33 7.49 13.70 29.18
C ALA A 33 8.79 13.08 28.64
N PHE A 34 9.95 13.62 28.99
CA PHE A 34 11.24 12.99 28.67
C PHE A 34 11.42 11.64 29.36
N ALA A 35 11.03 11.52 30.63
CA ALA A 35 11.08 10.25 31.35
C ALA A 35 10.18 9.20 30.71
N VAL A 36 8.95 9.58 30.32
CA VAL A 36 8.01 8.70 29.60
C VAL A 36 8.59 8.26 28.26
N ALA A 37 9.17 9.18 27.47
CA ALA A 37 9.83 8.81 26.22
C ALA A 37 10.97 7.81 26.44
N ALA A 38 11.81 8.02 27.45
CA ALA A 38 12.90 7.12 27.79
C ALA A 38 12.39 5.73 28.22
N ILE A 39 11.33 5.67 29.02
CA ILE A 39 10.69 4.40 29.41
C ILE A 39 10.10 3.70 28.19
N THR A 40 9.44 4.42 27.28
CA THR A 40 8.94 3.85 26.02
C THR A 40 10.07 3.27 25.17
N LEU A 41 11.20 3.98 25.04
CA LEU A 41 12.39 3.45 24.34
C LEU A 41 12.96 2.22 25.04
N LEU A 42 12.96 2.17 26.37
CA LEU A 42 13.37 0.98 27.12
C LEU A 42 12.46 -0.22 26.82
N VAL A 43 11.14 -0.03 26.84
CA VAL A 43 10.17 -1.08 26.49
C VAL A 43 10.37 -1.54 25.05
N LEU A 44 10.57 -0.61 24.11
CA LEU A 44 10.90 -0.93 22.73
C LEU A 44 12.23 -1.70 22.63
N GLY A 45 13.25 -1.34 23.41
CA GLY A 45 14.53 -2.06 23.48
C GLY A 45 14.40 -3.48 24.00
N LEU A 46 13.47 -3.74 24.92
CA LEU A 46 13.18 -5.11 25.39
C LEU A 46 12.52 -5.98 24.30
N VAL A 47 11.81 -5.36 23.34
CA VAL A 47 11.07 -6.08 22.29
C VAL A 47 11.87 -6.15 20.97
N HIS A 48 12.52 -5.05 20.60
CA HIS A 48 13.25 -4.82 19.34
C HIS A 48 14.77 -4.69 19.58
N GLY A 49 15.30 -5.34 20.61
CA GLY A 49 16.68 -5.17 21.10
C GLY A 49 17.77 -5.03 20.04
N PRO A 50 17.86 -5.94 19.04
CA PRO A 50 18.86 -5.83 17.98
C PRO A 50 18.78 -4.51 17.19
N ILE A 51 17.58 -4.05 16.84
CA ILE A 51 17.36 -2.81 16.08
C ILE A 51 17.64 -1.57 16.96
N VAL A 52 17.33 -1.62 18.26
CA VAL A 52 17.61 -0.47 19.15
C VAL A 52 19.11 -0.32 19.43
N LEU A 53 19.81 -1.42 19.63
CA LEU A 53 21.24 -1.42 19.98
C LEU A 53 22.14 -1.23 18.75
N SER A 54 21.76 -1.83 17.61
CA SER A 54 22.50 -1.77 16.36
C SER A 54 21.59 -1.40 15.18
N PRO A 55 21.04 -0.17 15.16
CA PRO A 55 19.98 0.23 14.24
C PRO A 55 20.35 0.15 12.76
N ASN A 56 21.65 0.19 12.43
CA ASN A 56 22.11 0.08 11.05
C ASN A 56 22.56 -1.35 10.66
N GLN A 57 22.60 -2.30 11.59
CA GLN A 57 22.94 -3.71 11.31
C GLN A 57 21.69 -4.58 11.08
N TYR A 58 20.55 -4.16 11.62
CA TYR A 58 19.28 -4.88 11.54
C TYR A 58 18.21 -4.04 10.84
N ALA A 59 17.23 -4.72 10.27
CA ALA A 59 16.06 -4.14 9.62
C ALA A 59 14.78 -4.65 10.30
N PHE A 60 13.69 -3.87 10.27
CA PHE A 60 12.40 -4.36 10.77
C PHE A 60 11.82 -5.50 9.92
N SER A 61 12.13 -5.49 8.62
CA SER A 61 11.81 -6.52 7.63
C SER A 61 12.64 -6.24 6.37
N THR A 62 12.96 -7.29 5.61
CA THR A 62 13.56 -7.20 4.27
C THR A 62 12.62 -7.72 3.18
N GLU A 63 11.35 -7.92 3.52
CA GLU A 63 10.33 -8.42 2.60
C GLU A 63 9.49 -7.27 2.03
N GLY A 64 9.05 -7.42 0.78
CA GLY A 64 8.10 -6.57 0.09
C GLY A 64 8.40 -5.07 0.18
N GLU A 65 7.42 -4.32 0.64
CA GLU A 65 7.48 -2.86 0.74
C GLU A 65 8.52 -2.35 1.75
N ALA A 66 8.92 -3.16 2.73
CA ALA A 66 9.88 -2.74 3.75
C ALA A 66 11.29 -2.60 3.18
N ILE A 67 11.76 -3.60 2.43
CA ILE A 67 13.07 -3.50 1.78
C ILE A 67 13.09 -2.40 0.73
N ARG A 68 11.98 -2.21 -0.02
CA ARG A 68 11.84 -1.08 -0.94
C ARG A 68 12.05 0.24 -0.21
N ASN A 69 11.38 0.48 0.91
CA ASN A 69 11.49 1.76 1.63
C ASN A 69 12.92 2.04 2.12
N TYR A 70 13.63 1.03 2.61
CA TYR A 70 15.04 1.18 2.95
C TYR A 70 15.91 1.44 1.72
N PHE A 71 15.67 0.69 0.64
CA PHE A 71 16.41 0.79 -0.61
C PHE A 71 16.28 2.17 -1.23
N VAL A 72 15.04 2.68 -1.38
CA VAL A 72 14.78 4.00 -1.96
C VAL A 72 15.50 5.10 -1.15
N LEU A 73 15.43 5.05 0.18
CA LEU A 73 16.10 6.03 1.03
C LEU A 73 17.64 5.96 0.88
N ALA A 74 18.21 4.75 0.93
CA ALA A 74 19.66 4.54 0.85
C ALA A 74 20.22 4.90 -0.53
N TYR A 75 19.57 4.40 -1.60
CA TYR A 75 19.96 4.67 -2.98
C TYR A 75 19.82 6.16 -3.32
N HIS A 76 18.74 6.82 -2.88
CA HIS A 76 18.56 8.24 -3.15
C HIS A 76 19.63 9.11 -2.49
N ALA A 77 20.05 8.75 -1.28
CA ALA A 77 21.09 9.47 -0.54
C ALA A 77 22.49 9.28 -1.15
N GLU A 78 22.75 8.14 -1.79
CA GLU A 78 24.07 7.76 -2.32
C GLU A 78 24.24 8.03 -3.83
N SER A 79 23.26 7.62 -4.65
CA SER A 79 23.44 7.43 -6.10
C SER A 79 22.72 8.47 -6.97
N ASP A 80 21.55 8.96 -6.56
CA ASP A 80 20.75 9.86 -7.40
C ASP A 80 21.42 11.23 -7.60
N GLY A 81 21.33 11.83 -8.79
CA GLY A 81 21.86 13.18 -9.06
C GLY A 81 20.99 14.31 -8.48
N GLY A 82 19.67 14.22 -8.67
CA GLY A 82 18.68 15.23 -8.27
C GLY A 82 18.08 15.02 -6.87
N LEU A 83 17.39 16.04 -6.33
CA LEU A 83 16.60 15.91 -5.09
C LEU A 83 15.21 15.31 -5.33
N HIS A 84 14.59 15.62 -6.47
CA HIS A 84 13.18 15.29 -6.70
C HIS A 84 12.98 13.99 -7.48
N GLU A 85 14.06 13.43 -8.00
CA GLU A 85 14.08 12.25 -8.85
C GLU A 85 14.75 11.09 -8.14
N PHE A 86 14.17 9.91 -8.34
CA PHE A 86 14.65 8.62 -7.88
C PHE A 86 14.93 7.73 -9.10
N THR A 87 16.19 7.36 -9.31
CA THR A 87 16.63 6.61 -10.50
C THR A 87 16.89 5.13 -10.22
N GLY A 88 16.76 4.68 -8.97
CA GLY A 88 17.12 3.29 -8.59
C GLY A 88 16.20 2.19 -9.12
N MET A 89 15.04 2.54 -9.69
CA MET A 89 14.10 1.64 -10.35
C MET A 89 13.53 2.31 -11.60
N ASN A 90 12.84 1.52 -12.43
CA ASN A 90 12.15 1.99 -13.63
C ASN A 90 13.12 2.58 -14.67
N TYR A 91 14.34 2.04 -14.79
CA TYR A 91 15.29 2.44 -15.82
C TYR A 91 14.73 2.14 -17.23
N PRO A 92 14.88 3.04 -18.23
CA PRO A 92 15.66 4.29 -18.22
C PRO A 92 14.91 5.55 -17.74
N PHE A 93 13.68 5.41 -17.26
CA PHE A 93 12.79 6.53 -16.96
C PHE A 93 13.00 7.17 -15.59
N GLY A 94 13.37 6.36 -14.58
CA GLY A 94 13.37 6.82 -13.18
C GLY A 94 11.96 7.06 -12.66
N GLU A 95 11.84 7.80 -11.56
CA GLU A 95 10.56 8.15 -10.95
C GLU A 95 10.69 9.42 -10.09
N GLN A 96 9.61 10.19 -9.95
CA GLN A 96 9.54 11.27 -8.99
C GLN A 96 9.47 10.68 -7.56
N ILE A 97 10.30 11.19 -6.65
CA ILE A 97 10.60 10.57 -5.35
C ILE A 97 9.39 10.33 -4.42
N VAL A 98 8.31 11.11 -4.55
CA VAL A 98 7.07 10.90 -3.79
C VAL A 98 6.39 9.60 -4.25
N TYR A 99 6.43 9.29 -5.55
CA TYR A 99 5.84 8.07 -6.12
C TYR A 99 6.69 6.81 -5.89
N SER A 100 7.95 6.95 -5.47
CA SER A 100 8.79 5.85 -4.98
C SER A 100 8.66 5.57 -3.48
N GLU A 101 7.74 6.26 -2.79
CA GLU A 101 7.67 6.30 -1.32
C GLU A 101 8.95 6.79 -0.64
N GLY A 102 9.74 7.63 -1.31
CA GLY A 102 11.06 8.05 -0.85
C GLY A 102 11.09 9.02 0.34
N GLN A 103 9.96 9.28 1.00
CA GLN A 103 9.87 10.11 2.22
C GLN A 103 10.70 11.41 2.17
N PRO A 104 10.43 12.37 1.24
CA PRO A 104 11.19 13.62 1.11
C PRO A 104 11.55 14.36 2.40
N SER A 105 10.66 14.38 3.39
CA SER A 105 10.91 14.95 4.72
C SER A 105 12.12 14.33 5.45
N LEU A 106 12.51 13.10 5.08
CA LEU A 106 13.66 12.38 5.61
C LEU A 106 14.79 12.26 4.56
N SER A 107 14.46 11.93 3.31
CA SER A 107 15.46 11.68 2.28
C SER A 107 16.18 12.95 1.81
N TYR A 108 15.54 14.12 1.81
CA TYR A 108 16.21 15.37 1.41
C TYR A 108 17.28 15.79 2.41
N PRO A 109 16.98 15.90 3.72
CA PRO A 109 18.03 16.14 4.70
C PRO A 109 19.15 15.10 4.59
N LEU A 110 18.81 13.81 4.47
CA LEU A 110 19.80 12.74 4.40
C LEU A 110 20.72 12.89 3.17
N LYS A 111 20.16 13.21 2.00
CA LYS A 111 20.93 13.43 0.78
C LYS A 111 21.84 14.65 0.87
N VAL A 112 21.32 15.77 1.39
CA VAL A 112 22.13 16.98 1.60
C VAL A 112 23.27 16.70 2.58
N LEU A 113 23.01 15.98 3.66
CA LEU A 113 24.04 15.56 4.62
C LEU A 113 25.03 14.56 4.01
N SER A 114 24.59 13.68 3.11
CA SER A 114 25.45 12.69 2.44
C SER A 114 26.50 13.32 1.53
N ARG A 115 26.25 14.55 1.04
CA ARG A 115 27.28 15.36 0.35
C ARG A 115 28.40 15.83 1.28
N LEU A 116 28.14 15.92 2.59
CA LEU A 116 29.13 16.33 3.59
C LEU A 116 29.96 15.15 4.09
N SER A 117 29.38 13.95 4.16
CA SER A 117 30.08 12.74 4.59
C SER A 117 29.38 11.47 4.11
N PRO A 118 30.13 10.46 3.61
CA PRO A 118 29.57 9.16 3.27
C PRO A 118 28.85 8.46 4.42
N TRP A 119 29.21 8.82 5.66
CA TRP A 119 28.60 8.26 6.87
C TRP A 119 27.07 8.33 6.86
N PHE A 120 26.48 9.40 6.31
CA PHE A 120 25.02 9.57 6.32
C PHE A 120 24.30 8.56 5.42
N HIS A 121 24.73 8.35 4.18
CA HIS A 121 24.10 7.36 3.31
C HIS A 121 24.42 5.92 3.75
N GLU A 122 25.62 5.66 4.28
CA GLU A 122 25.97 4.36 4.88
C GLU A 122 25.08 3.98 6.07
N HIS A 123 24.50 4.98 6.75
CA HIS A 123 23.63 4.81 7.92
C HIS A 123 22.16 5.15 7.65
N ALA A 124 21.74 5.22 6.38
CA ALA A 124 20.36 5.56 5.99
C ALA A 124 19.31 4.65 6.65
N VAL A 125 19.55 3.34 6.68
CA VAL A 125 18.67 2.34 7.31
C VAL A 125 18.55 2.58 8.81
N GLY A 126 19.69 2.79 9.49
CA GLY A 126 19.71 3.12 10.90
C GLY A 126 19.01 4.44 11.23
N ALA A 127 19.17 5.46 10.39
CA ALA A 127 18.49 6.75 10.55
C ALA A 127 16.96 6.58 10.47
N LEU A 128 16.46 5.79 9.51
CA LEU A 128 15.02 5.49 9.40
C LEU A 128 14.51 4.70 10.60
N ASN A 129 15.25 3.68 11.05
CA ASN A 129 14.89 2.90 12.25
C ASN A 129 14.77 3.78 13.49
N ILE A 130 15.76 4.64 13.73
CA ILE A 130 15.75 5.59 14.84
C ILE A 130 14.59 6.57 14.70
N PHE A 131 14.34 7.09 13.50
CA PHE A 131 13.23 8.02 13.23
C PHE A 131 11.87 7.41 13.61
N LEU A 132 11.61 6.16 13.21
CA LEU A 132 10.36 5.45 13.52
C LEU A 132 10.21 5.17 15.03
N LEU A 133 11.26 4.67 15.67
CA LEU A 133 11.27 4.41 17.12
C LEU A 133 11.12 5.70 17.95
N ALA A 134 11.79 6.77 17.54
CA ALA A 134 11.64 8.10 18.11
C ALA A 134 10.22 8.65 17.91
N GLY A 135 9.56 8.31 16.80
CA GLY A 135 8.14 8.60 16.58
C GLY A 135 7.22 7.97 17.63
N ILE A 136 7.52 6.75 18.10
CA ILE A 136 6.75 6.07 19.15
C ILE A 136 7.02 6.71 20.51
N ALA A 137 8.28 6.95 20.85
CA ALA A 137 8.65 7.63 22.09
C ALA A 137 8.10 9.07 22.17
N GLY A 138 8.17 9.80 21.05
CA GLY A 138 7.63 11.15 20.91
C GLY A 138 6.10 11.19 21.01
N SER A 139 5.41 10.17 20.47
CA SER A 139 3.97 9.97 20.67
C SER A 139 3.63 9.87 22.16
N ALA A 140 4.36 9.02 22.92
CA ALA A 140 4.15 8.88 24.37
C ALA A 140 4.38 10.21 25.13
N ALA A 141 5.46 10.92 24.82
CA ALA A 141 5.74 12.23 25.44
C ALA A 141 4.61 13.25 25.19
N LEU A 142 4.14 13.35 23.95
CA LEU A 142 3.05 14.27 23.59
C LEU A 142 1.72 13.86 24.22
N LEU A 143 1.39 12.57 24.24
CA LEU A 143 0.19 12.05 24.89
C LEU A 143 0.19 12.34 26.39
N LEU A 144 1.33 12.22 27.07
CA LEU A 144 1.45 12.64 28.47
C LEU A 144 1.08 14.12 28.60
N LEU A 145 1.69 15.00 27.82
CA LEU A 145 1.42 16.44 27.89
C LEU A 145 -0.05 16.78 27.61
N ILE A 146 -0.68 16.08 26.66
CA ILE A 146 -2.10 16.22 26.35
C ILE A 146 -2.97 15.81 27.55
N LEU A 147 -2.73 14.62 28.13
CA LEU A 147 -3.50 14.12 29.27
C LEU A 147 -3.33 15.01 30.50
N ARG A 148 -2.10 15.48 30.76
CA ARG A 148 -1.80 16.43 31.84
C ARG A 148 -2.52 17.76 31.65
N ARG A 149 -2.66 18.25 30.40
CA ARG A 149 -3.43 19.46 30.09
C ARG A 149 -4.91 19.33 30.45
N PHE A 150 -5.49 18.13 30.30
CA PHE A 150 -6.88 17.83 30.70
C PHE A 150 -7.03 17.48 32.20
N GLY A 151 -5.98 17.65 33.00
CA GLY A 151 -6.02 17.47 34.46
C GLY A 151 -5.88 16.02 34.92
N VAL A 152 -5.47 15.10 34.04
CA VAL A 152 -5.22 13.69 34.42
C VAL A 152 -3.98 13.61 35.31
N GLY A 153 -4.02 12.81 36.38
CA GLY A 153 -2.90 12.62 37.31
C GLY A 153 -1.65 12.05 36.62
N LEU A 154 -0.46 12.32 37.16
CA LEU A 154 0.82 11.99 36.51
C LEU A 154 0.96 10.49 36.20
N VAL A 155 0.71 9.62 37.19
CA VAL A 155 0.87 8.17 37.03
C VAL A 155 -0.05 7.63 35.95
N LEU A 156 -1.36 7.94 36.03
CA LEU A 156 -2.33 7.52 35.02
C LEU A 156 -1.98 8.11 33.63
N SER A 157 -1.53 9.36 33.58
CA SER A 157 -1.11 9.96 32.30
C SER A 157 0.09 9.22 31.72
N ALA A 158 1.07 8.84 32.53
CA ALA A 158 2.26 8.14 32.09
C ALA A 158 1.94 6.71 31.62
N THR A 159 1.19 5.94 32.40
CA THR A 159 0.80 4.57 32.02
C THR A 159 -0.06 4.55 30.77
N SER A 160 -1.06 5.43 30.68
CA SER A 160 -1.88 5.58 29.48
C SER A 160 -1.07 6.05 28.27
N ALA A 161 -0.18 7.03 28.43
CA ALA A 161 0.59 7.55 27.30
C ALA A 161 1.56 6.51 26.70
N ILE A 162 2.25 5.74 27.54
CA ILE A 162 3.11 4.64 27.09
C ILE A 162 2.25 3.56 26.44
N GLY A 163 1.16 3.12 27.08
CA GLY A 163 0.27 2.10 26.52
C GLY A 163 -0.33 2.49 25.18
N LEU A 164 -0.78 3.74 25.04
CA LEU A 164 -1.33 4.27 23.79
C LEU A 164 -0.30 4.37 22.67
N ALA A 165 0.92 4.83 22.98
CA ALA A 165 1.97 4.89 21.99
C ALA A 165 2.36 3.49 21.48
N MET A 166 2.39 2.50 22.38
CA MET A 166 2.68 1.09 22.07
C MET A 166 1.53 0.40 21.33
N LEU A 167 0.28 0.74 21.61
CA LEU A 167 -0.91 0.16 20.97
C LEU A 167 -1.28 0.86 19.66
N ALA A 168 -0.61 1.94 19.31
CA ALA A 168 -0.95 2.74 18.14
C ALA A 168 -0.93 1.89 16.85
N PRO A 169 -1.93 2.06 15.95
CA PRO A 169 -2.03 1.27 14.73
C PRO A 169 -0.84 1.49 13.77
N GLN A 170 -0.14 2.62 13.89
CA GLN A 170 1.10 2.87 13.17
C GLN A 170 2.21 1.86 13.54
N GLY A 171 2.24 1.39 14.79
CA GLY A 171 3.23 0.41 15.26
C GLY A 171 3.13 -0.92 14.52
N SER A 172 1.93 -1.36 14.14
CA SER A 172 1.74 -2.61 13.39
C SER A 172 2.21 -2.51 11.93
N ARG A 173 2.45 -1.30 11.42
CA ARG A 173 2.93 -1.04 10.05
C ARG A 173 4.45 -1.14 9.90
N LEU A 174 5.18 -1.21 11.01
CA LEU A 174 6.65 -1.33 11.03
C LEU A 174 7.23 -2.50 10.22
N PRO A 175 6.56 -3.62 9.89
CA PRO A 175 7.13 -4.64 9.01
C PRO A 175 6.98 -4.35 7.50
N TRP A 176 6.23 -3.32 7.09
CA TRP A 176 5.82 -3.16 5.68
C TRP A 176 5.89 -1.71 5.19
N MET A 177 5.28 -0.76 5.89
CA MET A 177 4.97 0.59 5.37
C MET A 177 5.53 1.69 6.27
N PHE A 178 6.84 1.97 6.16
CA PHE A 178 7.53 2.94 7.02
C PHE A 178 7.00 4.38 6.93
N PRO A 179 6.65 4.93 5.75
CA PRO A 179 6.14 6.30 5.67
C PRO A 179 4.85 6.51 6.48
N GLN A 180 4.13 5.42 6.78
CA GLN A 180 2.88 5.41 7.53
C GLN A 180 3.06 4.96 9.00
N ALA A 181 4.25 4.45 9.36
CA ALA A 181 4.54 3.95 10.69
C ALA A 181 4.94 5.05 11.70
N PHE A 182 4.98 6.32 11.27
CA PHE A 182 5.32 7.45 12.15
C PHE A 182 4.17 7.81 13.13
N SER A 183 4.15 7.14 14.28
CA SER A 183 3.08 7.23 15.29
C SER A 183 2.89 8.61 15.95
N ALA A 184 3.88 9.52 15.90
CA ALA A 184 3.73 10.84 16.50
C ALA A 184 2.82 11.78 15.70
N MET A 185 2.39 11.41 14.48
CA MET A 185 1.59 12.26 13.60
C MET A 185 0.34 12.82 14.28
N VAL A 186 -0.60 11.97 14.71
CA VAL A 186 -1.85 12.42 15.32
C VAL A 186 -1.60 13.14 16.66
N PRO A 187 -0.75 12.64 17.58
CA PRO A 187 -0.40 13.37 18.80
C PRO A 187 0.15 14.79 18.56
N ILE A 188 1.01 14.99 17.54
CA ILE A 188 1.53 16.32 17.17
C ILE A 188 0.36 17.22 16.75
N VAL A 189 -0.52 16.75 15.87
CA VAL A 189 -1.67 17.54 15.39
C VAL A 189 -2.60 17.88 16.55
N VAL A 190 -2.99 16.90 17.38
CA VAL A 190 -3.85 17.12 18.55
C VAL A 190 -3.21 18.14 19.50
N PHE A 191 -1.93 17.99 19.81
CA PHE A 191 -1.21 18.91 20.69
C PHE A 191 -1.20 20.35 20.15
N LEU A 192 -0.93 20.53 18.85
CA LEU A 192 -0.91 21.85 18.22
C LEU A 192 -2.31 22.48 18.12
N VAL A 193 -3.34 21.68 17.83
CA VAL A 193 -4.74 22.12 17.86
C VAL A 193 -5.12 22.62 19.26
N ILE A 194 -4.78 21.86 20.31
CA ILE A 194 -5.00 22.28 21.72
C ILE A 194 -4.30 23.62 21.99
N ARG A 195 -3.04 23.77 21.56
CA ARG A 195 -2.27 25.01 21.76
C ARG A 195 -2.90 26.22 21.06
N ILE A 196 -3.48 26.06 19.86
CA ILE A 196 -4.19 27.13 19.16
C ILE A 196 -5.48 27.49 19.90
N VAL A 197 -6.27 26.50 20.31
CA VAL A 197 -7.57 26.73 20.95
C VAL A 197 -7.39 27.40 22.32
N ASP A 198 -6.39 26.97 23.10
CA ASP A 198 -6.17 27.41 24.48
C ASP A 198 -5.70 28.85 24.61
N GLY A 199 -4.71 29.28 23.81
CA GLY A 199 -4.19 30.66 23.93
C GLY A 199 -4.25 31.45 22.64
N GLY A 200 -5.20 31.09 21.79
CA GLY A 200 -5.67 31.93 20.71
C GLY A 200 -5.04 31.66 19.36
N TRP A 201 -5.71 32.18 18.34
CA TRP A 201 -5.42 31.97 16.94
C TRP A 201 -4.23 32.82 16.45
N THR A 202 -3.11 32.87 17.17
CA THR A 202 -1.94 33.67 16.74
C THR A 202 -1.11 32.94 15.69
N TRP A 203 -0.46 33.67 14.78
CA TRP A 203 0.42 33.08 13.74
C TRP A 203 1.55 32.23 14.32
N ARG A 204 2.08 32.59 15.50
CA ARG A 204 3.08 31.80 16.23
C ARG A 204 2.63 30.37 16.58
N ARG A 205 1.32 30.11 16.61
CA ARG A 205 0.73 28.80 16.92
C ARG A 205 0.15 28.10 15.69
N VAL A 206 -0.32 28.88 14.72
CA VAL A 206 -0.83 28.40 13.43
C VAL A 206 0.31 27.91 12.53
N PHE A 207 1.43 28.64 12.50
CA PHE A 207 2.57 28.32 11.64
C PHE A 207 3.20 26.94 11.95
N PRO A 208 3.46 26.53 13.21
CA PRO A 208 3.91 25.18 13.50
C PRO A 208 2.97 24.08 13.01
N LEU A 209 1.65 24.31 13.01
CA LEU A 209 0.67 23.35 12.51
C LEU A 209 0.67 23.27 10.98
N MET A 210 0.84 24.41 10.31
CA MET A 210 1.07 24.46 8.86
C MET A 210 2.33 23.67 8.47
N VAL A 211 3.44 23.88 9.19
CA VAL A 211 4.70 23.16 8.98
C VAL A 211 4.54 21.66 9.27
N ALA A 212 3.81 21.28 10.32
CA ALA A 212 3.53 19.88 10.62
C ALA A 212 2.74 19.20 9.49
N ASN A 213 1.67 19.83 9.00
CA ASN A 213 0.90 19.29 7.87
C ASN A 213 1.76 19.18 6.61
N LEU A 214 2.61 20.17 6.31
CA LEU A 214 3.54 20.12 5.18
C LEU A 214 4.57 18.98 5.35
N PHE A 215 5.15 18.85 6.55
CA PHE A 215 6.08 17.78 6.89
C PHE A 215 5.44 16.40 6.68
N PHE A 216 4.18 16.21 7.09
CA PHE A 216 3.49 14.93 6.89
C PHE A 216 3.16 14.66 5.42
N LEU A 217 2.80 15.69 4.62
CA LEU A 217 2.61 15.54 3.17
C LEU A 217 3.90 15.09 2.47
N PHE A 218 5.03 15.70 2.83
CA PHE A 218 6.36 15.32 2.33
C PHE A 218 6.93 14.05 3.01
N LEU A 219 6.32 13.55 4.09
CA LEU A 219 6.63 12.22 4.59
C LEU A 219 5.91 11.17 3.75
N ASN A 220 4.61 11.32 3.58
CA ASN A 220 3.79 10.58 2.62
C ASN A 220 2.40 11.26 2.44
N PRO A 221 1.81 11.22 1.23
CA PRO A 221 0.49 11.83 0.99
C PRO A 221 -0.63 11.36 1.95
N TYR A 222 -0.64 10.08 2.36
CA TYR A 222 -1.65 9.56 3.30
C TYR A 222 -1.64 10.29 4.65
N PRO A 223 -0.55 10.19 5.47
CA PRO A 223 -0.49 10.87 6.75
C PRO A 223 -0.69 12.40 6.61
N GLY A 224 -0.15 13.01 5.54
CA GLY A 224 -0.34 14.43 5.27
C GLY A 224 -1.79 14.86 5.10
N VAL A 225 -2.56 14.17 4.25
CA VAL A 225 -3.98 14.48 4.03
C VAL A 225 -4.83 14.16 5.26
N ILE A 226 -4.55 13.04 5.96
CA ILE A 226 -5.22 12.71 7.23
C ILE A 226 -5.01 13.83 8.25
N ALA A 227 -3.77 14.31 8.42
CA ALA A 227 -3.44 15.40 9.33
C ALA A 227 -4.14 16.71 8.95
N ALA A 228 -4.13 17.08 7.66
CA ALA A 228 -4.77 18.30 7.16
C ALA A 228 -6.30 18.29 7.32
N LEU A 229 -6.97 17.18 6.97
CA LEU A 229 -8.42 17.04 7.11
C LEU A 229 -8.84 17.00 8.58
N PHE A 230 -8.15 16.22 9.41
CA PHE A 230 -8.41 16.17 10.85
C PHE A 230 -8.27 17.56 11.48
N THR A 231 -7.18 18.27 11.15
CA THR A 231 -6.96 19.66 11.58
C THR A 231 -8.11 20.57 11.16
N THR A 232 -8.53 20.50 9.89
CA THR A 232 -9.57 21.36 9.32
C THR A 232 -10.87 21.19 10.08
N VAL A 233 -11.34 19.94 10.21
CA VAL A 233 -12.63 19.64 10.84
C VAL A 233 -12.59 19.95 12.34
N SER A 234 -11.52 19.58 13.05
CA SER A 234 -11.42 19.86 14.48
C SER A 234 -11.33 21.35 14.80
N LEU A 235 -10.58 22.14 14.04
CA LEU A 235 -10.50 23.59 14.25
C LEU A 235 -11.79 24.31 13.85
N ALA A 236 -12.46 23.87 12.78
CA ALA A 236 -13.78 24.38 12.41
C ALA A 236 -14.81 24.09 13.50
N ALA A 237 -14.87 22.84 14.00
CA ALA A 237 -15.75 22.48 15.11
C ALA A 237 -15.43 23.29 16.38
N ALA A 238 -14.14 23.48 16.71
CA ALA A 238 -13.73 24.28 17.87
C ALA A 238 -14.15 25.76 17.73
N LEU A 239 -14.10 26.32 16.52
CA LEU A 239 -14.59 27.67 16.24
C LEU A 239 -16.12 27.75 16.39
N MET A 240 -16.85 26.75 15.88
CA MET A 240 -18.31 26.68 15.97
C MET A 240 -18.84 26.53 17.39
N LEU A 241 -18.13 25.79 18.24
CA LEU A 241 -18.55 25.54 19.63
C LEU A 241 -18.23 26.72 20.59
N ARG A 242 -17.58 27.80 20.12
CA ARG A 242 -17.33 29.00 20.93
C ARG A 242 -18.60 29.86 21.09
N ALA A 243 -19.47 29.48 22.02
CA ALA A 243 -20.60 30.31 22.43
C ALA A 243 -20.15 31.59 23.18
N GLY A 244 -20.66 32.77 22.77
CA GLY A 244 -20.71 33.99 23.60
C GLY A 244 -19.67 35.09 23.39
N ARG A 245 -18.72 34.95 22.46
CA ARG A 245 -17.84 36.03 21.98
C ARG A 245 -18.06 36.15 20.48
N GLN A 246 -18.18 37.36 19.91
CA GLN A 246 -18.24 37.54 18.46
C GLN A 246 -17.04 36.79 17.84
N PRO A 247 -17.24 35.61 17.25
CA PRO A 247 -16.12 34.85 16.75
C PRO A 247 -15.62 35.63 15.55
N ASP A 248 -14.33 35.90 15.51
CA ASP A 248 -13.71 36.45 14.32
C ASP A 248 -13.60 35.32 13.29
N TRP A 249 -14.76 34.90 12.77
CA TRP A 249 -14.92 33.78 11.86
C TRP A 249 -14.06 33.95 10.61
N ILE A 250 -13.88 35.20 10.19
CA ILE A 250 -13.03 35.56 9.06
C ILE A 250 -11.57 35.27 9.41
N ARG A 251 -11.03 35.81 10.51
CA ARG A 251 -9.63 35.54 10.89
C ARG A 251 -9.40 34.08 11.29
N GLY A 252 -10.37 33.43 11.95
CA GLY A 252 -10.32 32.02 12.30
C GLY A 252 -10.32 31.14 11.06
N GLY A 253 -11.27 31.35 10.16
CA GLY A 253 -11.39 30.65 8.88
C GLY A 253 -10.15 30.83 7.99
N LEU A 254 -9.63 32.06 7.86
CA LEU A 254 -8.39 32.32 7.11
C LEU A 254 -7.20 31.54 7.69
N ARG A 255 -7.10 31.45 9.01
CA ARG A 255 -6.01 30.70 9.66
C ARG A 255 -6.14 29.20 9.50
N ILE A 256 -7.37 28.67 9.52
CA ILE A 256 -7.63 27.26 9.15
C ILE A 256 -7.17 27.03 7.71
N LEU A 257 -7.62 27.86 6.77
CA LEU A 257 -7.24 27.78 5.36
C LEU A 257 -5.71 27.77 5.19
N VAL A 258 -5.00 28.66 5.88
CA VAL A 258 -3.54 28.75 5.80
C VAL A 258 -2.85 27.55 6.44
N CYS A 259 -3.33 26.99 7.56
CA CYS A 259 -2.66 25.84 8.14
C CYS A 259 -3.04 24.49 7.53
N THR A 260 -4.09 24.42 6.70
CA THR A 260 -4.54 23.14 6.10
C THR A 260 -4.52 23.13 4.58
N VAL A 261 -5.13 24.12 3.91
CA VAL A 261 -5.22 24.17 2.45
C VAL A 261 -3.91 24.62 1.82
N LEU A 262 -3.22 25.61 2.40
CA LEU A 262 -1.95 26.07 1.84
C LEU A 262 -0.86 24.97 1.79
N PRO A 263 -0.62 24.15 2.83
CA PRO A 263 0.31 23.02 2.74
C PRO A 263 -0.04 22.03 1.62
N VAL A 264 -1.33 21.72 1.49
CA VAL A 264 -1.83 20.81 0.45
C VAL A 264 -1.59 21.42 -0.93
N LEU A 265 -1.92 22.70 -1.12
CA LEU A 265 -1.68 23.41 -2.37
C LEU A 265 -0.18 23.49 -2.71
N MET A 266 0.67 23.80 -1.74
CA MET A 266 2.13 23.81 -1.93
C MET A 266 2.65 22.45 -2.37
N PHE A 267 2.15 21.38 -1.75
CA PHE A 267 2.52 20.01 -2.12
C PHE A 267 2.01 19.63 -3.52
N PHE A 268 0.80 20.01 -3.89
CA PHE A 268 0.27 19.79 -5.24
C PHE A 268 1.03 20.57 -6.31
N ILE A 269 1.35 21.84 -6.06
CA ILE A 269 2.18 22.64 -6.96
C ILE A 269 3.54 21.98 -7.11
N TYR A 270 4.15 21.58 -6.00
CA TYR A 270 5.43 20.86 -5.99
C TYR A 270 5.38 19.61 -6.89
N LEU A 271 4.39 18.73 -6.70
CA LEU A 271 4.22 17.54 -7.55
C LEU A 271 4.04 17.93 -9.01
N ARG A 272 3.14 18.87 -9.32
CA ARG A 272 2.86 19.27 -10.70
C ARG A 272 4.07 19.90 -11.41
N THR A 273 4.98 20.51 -10.67
CA THR A 273 6.20 21.12 -11.23
C THR A 273 7.40 20.19 -11.31
N THR A 274 7.42 19.11 -10.53
CA THR A 274 8.58 18.17 -10.46
C THR A 274 8.31 16.82 -11.08
N ASP A 275 7.04 16.47 -11.27
CA ASP A 275 6.63 15.25 -11.95
C ASP A 275 6.53 15.47 -13.46
N HIS A 276 7.43 14.84 -14.20
CA HIS A 276 7.48 14.89 -15.66
C HIS A 276 6.88 13.65 -16.33
N HIS A 277 6.44 12.66 -15.56
CA HIS A 277 5.88 11.42 -16.07
C HIS A 277 4.43 11.65 -16.49
N ILE A 278 4.09 11.24 -17.72
CA ILE A 278 2.74 11.36 -18.28
C ILE A 278 1.94 10.07 -18.04
N SER A 279 0.61 10.10 -18.26
CA SER A 279 -0.20 8.88 -18.31
C SER A 279 -0.19 8.03 -17.02
N ARG A 280 -0.14 8.67 -15.84
CA ARG A 280 -0.23 7.98 -14.54
C ARG A 280 -1.65 7.47 -14.25
N PRO A 281 -1.79 6.36 -13.48
CA PRO A 281 -3.09 5.90 -12.99
C PRO A 281 -3.79 6.95 -12.12
N GLU A 282 -4.98 7.42 -12.54
CA GLU A 282 -5.76 8.43 -11.82
C GLU A 282 -6.65 7.83 -10.72
N LEU A 283 -7.17 6.62 -10.95
CA LEU A 283 -8.10 5.92 -10.08
C LEU A 283 -7.51 4.56 -9.70
N PRO A 284 -6.78 4.48 -8.57
CA PRO A 284 -6.30 3.20 -8.08
C PRO A 284 -7.47 2.40 -7.53
N ASP A 285 -7.45 1.10 -7.79
CA ASP A 285 -8.45 0.21 -7.25
C ASP A 285 -8.22 -0.09 -5.76
N GLY A 286 -9.29 -0.53 -5.08
CA GLY A 286 -9.27 -1.04 -3.71
C GLY A 286 -9.97 -0.16 -2.68
N PHE A 287 -10.55 0.98 -3.10
CA PHE A 287 -11.25 1.90 -2.18
C PHE A 287 -12.29 1.20 -1.31
N PHE A 288 -13.10 0.31 -1.91
CA PHE A 288 -14.14 -0.43 -1.19
C PHE A 288 -13.63 -1.68 -0.47
N ASP A 289 -12.46 -2.20 -0.85
CA ASP A 289 -11.86 -3.41 -0.25
C ASP A 289 -11.08 -3.08 1.02
N PHE A 290 -10.45 -1.90 1.07
CA PHE A 290 -9.57 -1.49 2.16
C PHE A 290 -10.23 -0.46 3.09
N THR A 291 -11.46 -0.75 3.51
CA THR A 291 -12.25 0.09 4.41
C THR A 291 -12.05 -0.28 5.89
N ALA A 292 -12.39 0.63 6.80
CA ALA A 292 -12.46 0.35 8.23
C ALA A 292 -13.81 -0.30 8.57
N GLU A 293 -13.76 -1.40 9.32
CA GLU A 293 -14.95 -2.13 9.77
C GLU A 293 -15.04 -2.18 11.29
N PHE A 294 -16.22 -2.53 11.81
CA PHE A 294 -16.43 -2.69 13.25
C PHE A 294 -15.41 -3.65 13.88
N ALA A 295 -15.08 -4.76 13.19
CA ALA A 295 -14.07 -5.72 13.61
C ALA A 295 -12.66 -5.12 13.76
N THR A 296 -12.33 -4.09 12.98
CA THR A 296 -11.00 -3.43 12.99
C THR A 296 -10.87 -2.34 14.05
N ILE A 297 -11.99 -1.87 14.61
CA ILE A 297 -12.05 -0.86 15.68
C ILE A 297 -12.13 -1.54 17.05
N PHE A 298 -12.89 -2.62 17.16
CA PHE A 298 -13.16 -3.31 18.42
C PHE A 298 -12.44 -4.66 18.57
N GLY A 299 -11.86 -5.19 17.48
CA GLY A 299 -11.02 -6.39 17.46
C GLY A 299 -9.61 -6.08 17.00
N SER A 300 -8.70 -7.01 17.26
CA SER A 300 -7.29 -6.94 16.87
C SER A 300 -6.77 -8.34 16.57
N PHE A 301 -5.99 -8.54 15.52
CA PHE A 301 -5.40 -9.86 15.25
C PHE A 301 -4.17 -10.17 16.12
N PHE A 302 -3.65 -9.21 16.90
CA PHE A 302 -2.49 -9.37 17.78
C PHE A 302 -2.83 -9.33 19.27
N SER A 303 -4.00 -8.82 19.68
CA SER A 303 -4.34 -8.69 21.10
C SER A 303 -4.43 -10.08 21.77
N PRO A 304 -3.75 -10.29 22.92
CA PRO A 304 -3.92 -11.50 23.72
C PRO A 304 -5.33 -11.64 24.31
N LEU A 305 -6.11 -10.54 24.34
CA LEU A 305 -7.47 -10.53 24.88
C LEU A 305 -8.53 -10.92 23.84
N MET A 306 -8.14 -11.24 22.61
CA MET A 306 -9.08 -11.65 21.57
C MET A 306 -9.96 -12.84 21.91
N PRO A 307 -9.47 -13.93 22.54
CA PRO A 307 -10.36 -15.03 22.90
C PRO A 307 -11.52 -14.59 23.81
N TRP A 308 -11.28 -13.59 24.67
CA TRP A 308 -12.32 -12.98 25.47
C TRP A 308 -13.25 -12.12 24.60
N ILE A 309 -12.71 -11.23 23.74
CA ILE A 309 -13.51 -10.40 22.83
C ILE A 309 -14.40 -11.27 21.92
N GLU A 310 -13.84 -12.33 21.34
CA GLU A 310 -14.53 -13.32 20.50
C GLU A 310 -15.72 -13.94 21.22
N CYS A 311 -15.52 -14.39 22.46
CA CYS A 311 -16.57 -15.02 23.27
C CYS A 311 -17.79 -14.10 23.51
N TRP A 312 -17.57 -12.80 23.71
CA TRP A 312 -18.63 -11.84 24.04
C TRP A 312 -19.25 -11.13 22.82
N THR A 313 -18.51 -11.02 21.72
CA THR A 313 -18.92 -10.19 20.56
C THR A 313 -19.07 -10.97 19.25
N GLY A 314 -18.50 -12.18 19.17
CA GLY A 314 -18.39 -12.93 17.91
C GLY A 314 -17.34 -12.39 16.94
N LEU A 315 -16.58 -11.33 17.29
CA LEU A 315 -15.55 -10.74 16.44
C LEU A 315 -14.28 -11.57 16.45
N THR A 316 -13.98 -12.25 15.34
CA THR A 316 -12.78 -13.09 15.22
C THR A 316 -11.53 -12.33 14.80
N ARG A 317 -10.35 -12.87 15.13
CA ARG A 317 -9.07 -12.39 14.59
C ARG A 317 -9.04 -12.34 13.06
N GLU A 318 -9.69 -13.30 12.40
CA GLU A 318 -9.76 -13.36 10.93
C GLU A 318 -10.53 -12.18 10.34
N MET A 319 -11.67 -11.81 10.94
CA MET A 319 -12.44 -10.62 10.53
C MET A 319 -11.60 -9.33 10.66
N ALA A 320 -10.84 -9.20 11.74
CA ALA A 320 -9.95 -8.06 11.94
C ALA A 320 -8.75 -8.07 10.96
N TRP A 321 -8.23 -9.24 10.61
CA TRP A 321 -7.12 -9.39 9.66
C TRP A 321 -7.53 -9.07 8.22
N ARG A 322 -8.73 -9.51 7.80
CA ARG A 322 -9.24 -9.30 6.43
C ARG A 322 -9.27 -7.82 6.03
N HIS A 323 -9.57 -6.95 6.98
CA HIS A 323 -9.61 -5.49 6.78
C HIS A 323 -8.47 -4.79 7.51
N TYR A 324 -7.29 -5.40 7.58
CA TYR A 324 -6.11 -4.88 8.28
C TYR A 324 -5.77 -3.43 7.90
N GLU A 325 -6.06 -3.04 6.66
CA GLU A 325 -5.82 -1.67 6.20
C GLU A 325 -6.58 -0.61 7.02
N GLY A 326 -7.73 -0.98 7.58
CA GLY A 326 -8.54 -0.18 8.49
C GLY A 326 -8.24 -0.38 9.98
N ASN A 327 -7.10 -0.98 10.36
CA ASN A 327 -6.77 -1.22 11.77
C ASN A 327 -6.80 0.08 12.59
N GLY A 328 -7.74 0.16 13.53
CA GLY A 328 -7.97 1.29 14.43
C GLY A 328 -8.33 0.80 15.84
N TYR A 329 -7.80 -0.36 16.23
CA TYR A 329 -8.17 -1.06 17.46
C TYR A 329 -8.06 -0.20 18.72
N LEU A 330 -9.17 0.06 19.40
CA LEU A 330 -9.22 0.99 20.54
C LEU A 330 -8.56 0.46 21.83
N GLY A 331 -8.41 -0.86 21.97
CA GLY A 331 -7.99 -1.50 23.23
C GLY A 331 -9.15 -1.75 24.19
N VAL A 332 -9.07 -2.84 24.98
CA VAL A 332 -10.17 -3.26 25.87
C VAL A 332 -10.49 -2.19 26.91
N PHE A 333 -9.47 -1.52 27.46
CA PHE A 333 -9.65 -0.45 28.44
C PHE A 333 -10.54 0.68 27.92
N CYS A 334 -10.29 1.15 26.70
CA CYS A 334 -11.08 2.23 26.08
C CYS A 334 -12.54 1.83 25.94
N VAL A 335 -12.78 0.62 25.42
CA VAL A 335 -14.13 0.09 25.18
C VAL A 335 -14.89 -0.01 26.50
N VAL A 336 -14.30 -0.59 27.54
CA VAL A 336 -14.95 -0.74 28.86
C VAL A 336 -15.29 0.62 29.46
N VAL A 337 -14.36 1.58 29.42
CA VAL A 337 -14.61 2.93 29.96
C VAL A 337 -15.70 3.66 29.18
N MET A 338 -15.71 3.55 27.85
CA MET A 338 -16.74 4.15 27.01
C MET A 338 -18.13 3.55 27.27
N VAL A 339 -18.23 2.22 27.37
CA VAL A 339 -19.48 1.53 27.71
C VAL A 339 -19.97 1.95 29.08
N PHE A 340 -19.09 1.98 30.09
CA PHE A 340 -19.45 2.44 31.43
C PHE A 340 -19.91 3.91 31.43
N ALA A 341 -19.22 4.79 30.71
CA ALA A 341 -19.59 6.19 30.57
C ALA A 341 -20.96 6.34 29.89
N LEU A 342 -21.24 5.56 28.83
CA LEU A 342 -22.53 5.55 28.14
C LEU A 342 -23.66 5.08 29.07
N VAL A 343 -23.48 3.94 29.75
CA VAL A 343 -24.46 3.42 30.73
C VAL A 343 -24.72 4.43 31.84
N PHE A 344 -23.67 5.06 32.38
CA PHE A 344 -23.80 6.09 33.40
C PHE A 344 -24.56 7.32 32.90
N LEU A 345 -24.30 7.78 31.67
CA LEU A 345 -25.02 8.90 31.06
C LEU A 345 -26.51 8.57 30.84
N VAL A 346 -26.81 7.38 30.33
CA VAL A 346 -28.19 6.90 30.14
C VAL A 346 -28.90 6.78 31.48
N TRP A 347 -28.28 6.12 32.47
CA TRP A 347 -28.83 5.97 33.82
C TRP A 347 -29.12 7.32 34.46
N ARG A 348 -28.19 8.28 34.38
CA ARG A 348 -28.39 9.63 34.90
C ARG A 348 -29.52 10.38 34.18
N ARG A 349 -29.73 10.13 32.89
CA ARG A 349 -30.81 10.75 32.12
C ARG A 349 -32.18 10.12 32.38
N VAL A 350 -32.24 8.80 32.62
CA VAL A 350 -33.48 8.06 32.90
C VAL A 350 -33.90 8.22 34.36
N PHE A 351 -32.97 8.16 35.30
CA PHE A 351 -33.25 8.12 36.75
C PHE A 351 -32.85 9.41 37.50
N GLY A 352 -32.11 10.32 36.89
CA GLY A 352 -31.68 11.58 37.53
C GLY A 352 -32.65 12.74 37.29
N ARG A 353 -33.03 13.46 38.36
CA ARG A 353 -33.94 14.63 38.33
C ARG A 353 -33.31 15.98 37.93
N SER A 354 -32.16 16.00 37.24
CA SER A 354 -31.51 17.29 36.90
C SER A 354 -30.89 17.30 35.51
N SER A 355 -31.49 18.07 34.62
CA SER A 355 -31.04 18.39 33.26
C SER A 355 -30.07 19.58 33.23
N ASN A 356 -29.07 19.63 34.11
CA ASN A 356 -27.98 20.60 33.96
C ASN A 356 -26.95 20.11 32.93
N LEU A 357 -27.39 19.98 31.67
CA LEU A 357 -26.56 19.83 30.47
C LEU A 357 -25.58 21.00 30.28
N LYS A 358 -25.72 22.09 31.06
CA LYS A 358 -24.78 23.22 31.09
C LYS A 358 -23.38 22.84 31.59
N ALA A 359 -23.19 21.71 32.29
CA ALA A 359 -21.85 21.19 32.62
C ALA A 359 -21.05 20.75 31.37
N ALA A 360 -21.73 20.50 30.24
CA ALA A 360 -21.08 20.29 28.94
C ALA A 360 -20.54 21.60 28.33
N ALA A 361 -20.84 22.77 28.91
CA ALA A 361 -20.44 24.06 28.38
C ALA A 361 -19.05 24.55 28.83
N ASN A 362 -18.29 23.77 29.61
CA ASN A 362 -16.89 24.08 29.96
C ASN A 362 -15.98 24.06 28.72
N GLY A 363 -14.97 24.94 28.68
CA GLY A 363 -14.04 25.07 27.55
C GLY A 363 -13.35 23.77 27.14
N ASP A 364 -12.89 22.97 28.12
CA ASP A 364 -12.22 21.69 27.86
C ASP A 364 -13.15 20.64 27.23
N ASN A 365 -14.43 20.62 27.62
CA ASN A 365 -15.42 19.71 27.04
C ASN A 365 -15.68 20.06 25.58
N ARG A 366 -15.73 21.35 25.24
CA ARG A 366 -15.89 21.81 23.85
C ARG A 366 -14.70 21.40 22.99
N LEU A 367 -13.48 21.47 23.53
CA LEU A 367 -12.28 21.05 22.81
C LEU A 367 -12.25 19.54 22.55
N LEU A 368 -12.57 18.71 23.56
CA LEU A 368 -12.69 17.26 23.38
C LEU A 368 -13.78 16.91 22.36
N VAL A 369 -14.92 17.60 22.40
CA VAL A 369 -16.01 17.43 21.41
C VAL A 369 -15.55 17.84 20.02
N ALA A 370 -14.81 18.94 19.85
CA ALA A 370 -14.29 19.37 18.56
C ALA A 370 -13.29 18.36 17.96
N LEU A 371 -12.41 17.80 18.79
CA LEU A 371 -11.51 16.72 18.39
C LEU A 371 -12.30 15.46 18.01
N ALA A 372 -13.32 15.10 18.80
CA ALA A 372 -14.17 13.94 18.53
C ALA A 372 -14.97 14.09 17.23
N ILE A 373 -15.50 15.28 16.92
CA ILE A 373 -16.17 15.55 15.63
C ILE A 373 -15.19 15.34 14.48
N GLY A 374 -13.97 15.88 14.57
CA GLY A 374 -12.93 15.66 13.54
C GLY A 374 -12.62 14.18 13.35
N ALA A 375 -12.41 13.45 14.44
CA ALA A 375 -12.13 12.02 14.38
C ALA A 375 -13.30 11.22 13.79
N LEU A 376 -14.54 11.47 14.23
CA LEU A 376 -15.74 10.77 13.74
C LEU A 376 -16.01 11.04 12.26
N CYS A 377 -15.85 12.28 11.80
CA CYS A 377 -15.99 12.61 10.37
C CYS A 377 -15.02 11.80 9.50
N LEU A 378 -13.76 11.68 9.94
CA LEU A 378 -12.77 10.87 9.24
C LEU A 378 -13.08 9.37 9.33
N SER A 379 -13.63 8.88 10.45
CA SER A 379 -14.06 7.48 10.57
C SER A 379 -15.19 7.12 9.61
N VAL A 380 -16.13 8.04 9.36
CA VAL A 380 -17.20 7.83 8.37
C VAL A 380 -16.60 7.66 6.97
N PHE A 381 -15.64 8.50 6.61
CA PHE A 381 -14.90 8.35 5.36
C PHE A 381 -14.09 7.03 5.34
N ALA A 382 -13.45 6.67 6.46
CA ALA A 382 -12.67 5.44 6.57
C ALA A 382 -13.51 4.17 6.36
N ALA A 383 -14.78 4.20 6.75
CA ALA A 383 -15.74 3.12 6.51
C ALA A 383 -16.28 3.08 5.07
N GLY A 384 -15.83 3.99 4.19
CA GLY A 384 -16.31 4.12 2.81
C GLY A 384 -17.70 4.75 2.71
N ILE A 385 -18.21 5.39 3.76
CA ILE A 385 -19.57 5.96 3.80
C ILE A 385 -19.52 7.43 3.32
N PRO A 386 -20.50 7.89 2.52
CA PRO A 386 -21.69 7.18 2.05
C PRO A 386 -21.51 6.39 0.74
N PHE A 387 -20.34 6.42 0.11
CA PHE A 387 -20.10 5.83 -1.22
C PHE A 387 -20.48 4.34 -1.28
N ARG A 388 -20.13 3.56 -0.25
CA ARG A 388 -20.43 2.12 -0.16
C ARG A 388 -21.92 1.81 -0.14
N TRP A 389 -22.77 2.77 0.23
CA TRP A 389 -24.23 2.58 0.36
C TRP A 389 -25.03 3.14 -0.83
N MET A 390 -24.38 3.73 -1.82
CA MET A 390 -25.04 4.27 -3.00
C MET A 390 -24.86 3.33 -4.19
N ASP A 391 -25.93 3.12 -4.96
CA ASP A 391 -25.95 2.27 -6.17
C ASP A 391 -25.04 2.80 -7.32
N GLN A 392 -24.33 3.92 -7.13
CA GLN A 392 -23.29 4.46 -8.02
C GLN A 392 -22.12 5.10 -7.24
N GLY A 393 -21.78 4.55 -6.06
CA GLY A 393 -20.75 5.10 -5.16
C GLY A 393 -19.42 5.43 -5.83
N GLU A 394 -18.95 4.57 -6.73
CA GLU A 394 -17.72 4.78 -7.52
C GLU A 394 -17.77 6.05 -8.35
N ARG A 395 -18.89 6.31 -9.04
CA ARG A 395 -19.07 7.51 -9.86
C ARG A 395 -19.05 8.79 -9.03
N TRP A 396 -19.58 8.74 -7.80
CA TRP A 396 -19.51 9.88 -6.89
C TRP A 396 -18.11 10.05 -6.29
N LEU A 397 -17.41 8.94 -6.06
CA LEU A 397 -16.03 8.97 -5.60
C LEU A 397 -15.12 9.68 -6.62
N THR A 398 -15.27 9.41 -7.92
CA THR A 398 -14.47 10.08 -8.95
C THR A 398 -14.65 11.61 -8.97
N MET A 399 -15.80 12.12 -8.51
CA MET A 399 -16.05 13.56 -8.39
C MET A 399 -15.32 14.22 -7.21
N LEU A 400 -14.79 13.45 -6.26
CA LEU A 400 -14.04 14.01 -5.11
C LEU A 400 -12.61 14.44 -5.46
N GLY A 401 -12.21 14.30 -6.74
CA GLY A 401 -10.91 14.71 -7.24
C GLY A 401 -9.77 14.01 -6.48
N PRO A 402 -8.86 14.73 -5.80
CA PRO A 402 -7.71 14.11 -5.15
C PRO A 402 -8.02 13.04 -4.09
N LEU A 403 -9.21 13.06 -3.48
CA LEU A 403 -9.59 12.03 -2.49
C LEU A 403 -9.90 10.69 -3.14
N ALA A 404 -10.28 10.66 -4.42
CA ALA A 404 -10.50 9.43 -5.18
C ALA A 404 -9.20 8.64 -5.40
N GLN A 405 -8.05 9.29 -5.22
CA GLN A 405 -6.75 8.68 -5.41
C GLN A 405 -6.32 7.77 -4.25
N PHE A 406 -7.08 7.70 -3.14
CA PHE A 406 -6.72 6.86 -1.99
C PHE A 406 -7.31 5.46 -2.10
N ARG A 407 -6.46 4.48 -2.43
CA ARG A 407 -6.80 3.05 -2.40
C ARG A 407 -7.32 2.56 -1.04
N CYS A 408 -6.76 3.00 0.08
CA CYS A 408 -7.05 2.47 1.41
C CYS A 408 -7.71 3.52 2.33
N PRO A 409 -9.01 3.82 2.16
CA PRO A 409 -9.69 4.78 3.03
C PRO A 409 -9.68 4.36 4.51
N GLY A 410 -9.59 3.06 4.82
CA GLY A 410 -9.54 2.56 6.20
C GLY A 410 -8.46 3.22 7.07
N ARG A 411 -7.35 3.67 6.49
CA ARG A 411 -6.26 4.37 7.21
C ARG A 411 -6.70 5.70 7.84
N PHE A 412 -7.79 6.31 7.37
CA PHE A 412 -8.34 7.54 7.93
C PHE A 412 -8.95 7.34 9.33
N ILE A 413 -9.00 6.10 9.84
CA ILE A 413 -9.48 5.78 11.19
C ILE A 413 -8.51 6.21 12.31
N TRP A 414 -7.23 6.46 12.02
CA TRP A 414 -6.23 6.68 13.07
C TRP A 414 -6.54 7.83 14.04
N PRO A 415 -7.10 8.98 13.62
CA PRO A 415 -7.54 10.01 14.55
C PRO A 415 -8.59 9.52 15.57
N LEU A 416 -9.47 8.60 15.17
CA LEU A 416 -10.43 7.97 16.09
C LEU A 416 -9.72 7.22 17.20
N PHE A 417 -8.72 6.41 16.86
CA PHE A 417 -7.95 5.65 17.84
C PHE A 417 -7.41 6.56 18.95
N TYR A 418 -6.73 7.65 18.60
CA TYR A 418 -6.14 8.55 19.58
C TYR A 418 -7.20 9.34 20.36
N VAL A 419 -8.17 9.95 19.66
CA VAL A 419 -9.14 10.84 20.31
C VAL A 419 -10.09 10.06 21.22
N ALA A 420 -10.60 8.90 20.79
CA ALA A 420 -11.47 8.07 21.62
C ALA A 420 -10.75 7.64 22.91
N ASN A 421 -9.47 7.25 22.80
CA ASN A 421 -8.67 6.88 23.94
C ASN A 421 -8.33 8.05 24.88
N ILE A 422 -7.97 9.22 24.35
CA ILE A 422 -7.77 10.42 25.16
C ILE A 422 -9.05 10.74 25.94
N VAL A 423 -10.21 10.69 25.28
CA VAL A 423 -11.52 10.91 25.91
C VAL A 423 -11.79 9.86 26.99
N ALA A 424 -11.52 8.58 26.72
CA ALA A 424 -11.70 7.50 27.70
C ALA A 424 -10.82 7.71 28.94
N VAL A 425 -9.53 7.99 28.79
CA VAL A 425 -8.62 8.23 29.93
C VAL A 425 -9.07 9.45 30.74
N VAL A 426 -9.46 10.54 30.06
CA VAL A 426 -9.98 11.74 30.74
C VAL A 426 -11.30 11.45 31.46
N ALA A 427 -12.20 10.68 30.85
CA ALA A 427 -13.46 10.28 31.46
C ALA A 427 -13.23 9.40 32.70
N ALA A 428 -12.32 8.43 32.63
CA ALA A 428 -11.94 7.59 33.77
C ALA A 428 -11.33 8.42 34.92
N ALA A 429 -10.42 9.35 34.61
CA ALA A 429 -9.83 10.24 35.60
C ALA A 429 -10.88 11.12 36.29
N ARG A 430 -11.83 11.66 35.51
CA ARG A 430 -12.96 12.44 36.05
C ARG A 430 -13.91 11.57 36.88
N ALA A 431 -14.18 10.34 36.46
CA ALA A 431 -15.00 9.38 37.21
C ALA A 431 -14.42 9.13 38.61
N VAL A 432 -13.11 8.89 38.71
CA VAL A 432 -12.41 8.72 39.99
C VAL A 432 -12.49 9.99 40.85
N SER A 433 -12.42 11.18 40.23
CA SER A 433 -12.48 12.46 40.95
C SER A 433 -13.85 12.75 41.59
N PHE A 434 -14.93 12.12 41.11
CA PHE A 434 -16.26 12.21 41.76
C PHE A 434 -16.32 11.46 43.09
N ILE A 435 -15.39 10.55 43.37
CA ILE A 435 -15.29 9.87 44.66
C ILE A 435 -14.59 10.80 45.65
N SER A 436 -15.22 11.05 46.80
CA SER A 436 -14.67 11.89 47.87
C SER A 436 -13.23 11.50 48.23
N SER A 437 -12.37 12.50 48.48
CA SER A 437 -10.96 12.28 48.87
C SER A 437 -10.82 11.51 50.19
N ALA A 438 -11.80 11.62 51.10
CA ALA A 438 -11.84 10.88 52.36
C ALA A 438 -12.33 9.42 52.20
N ASN A 439 -12.82 9.04 51.03
CA ASN A 439 -13.37 7.71 50.78
C ASN A 439 -12.27 6.74 50.32
N ARG A 440 -12.03 5.67 51.08
CA ARG A 440 -11.05 4.61 50.75
C ARG A 440 -11.25 4.00 49.36
N TRP A 441 -12.48 3.99 48.84
CA TRP A 441 -12.80 3.49 47.50
C TRP A 441 -12.18 4.33 46.38
N ARG A 442 -11.82 5.59 46.62
CA ARG A 442 -11.13 6.43 45.63
C ARG A 442 -9.77 5.86 45.26
N SER A 443 -8.99 5.41 46.25
CA SER A 443 -7.68 4.81 46.03
C SER A 443 -7.82 3.50 45.26
N ALA A 444 -8.78 2.65 45.65
CA ALA A 444 -9.09 1.41 44.92
C ALA A 444 -9.49 1.69 43.47
N ALA A 445 -10.39 2.64 43.22
CA ALA A 445 -10.80 3.03 41.88
C ALA A 445 -9.63 3.60 41.06
N SER A 446 -8.74 4.38 41.68
CA SER A 446 -7.53 4.90 41.04
C SER A 446 -6.61 3.76 40.60
N ILE A 447 -6.39 2.77 41.47
CA ILE A 447 -5.58 1.57 41.16
C ILE A 447 -6.21 0.79 40.01
N VAL A 448 -7.53 0.56 40.04
CA VAL A 448 -8.24 -0.16 38.95
C VAL A 448 -8.09 0.59 37.62
N VAL A 449 -8.23 1.91 37.59
CA VAL A 449 -8.06 2.70 36.36
C VAL A 449 -6.61 2.68 35.88
N ILE A 450 -5.62 2.75 36.79
CA ILE A 450 -4.20 2.63 36.42
C ILE A 450 -3.89 1.25 35.87
N LEU A 451 -4.33 0.18 36.53
CA LEU A 451 -4.17 -1.20 36.05
C LEU A 451 -4.88 -1.42 34.71
N GLY A 452 -6.09 -0.89 34.56
CA GLY A 452 -6.84 -0.89 33.31
C GLY A 452 -6.07 -0.18 32.20
N SER A 453 -5.48 0.99 32.45
CA SER A 453 -4.61 1.66 31.49
C SER A 453 -3.34 0.85 31.17
N GLY A 454 -2.83 0.09 32.15
CA GLY A 454 -1.72 -0.84 31.97
C GLY A 454 -2.06 -2.01 31.04
N LEU A 455 -3.33 -2.41 30.92
CA LEU A 455 -3.74 -3.41 29.93
C LEU A 455 -3.45 -2.94 28.51
N MET A 456 -3.57 -1.63 28.23
CA MET A 456 -3.21 -1.09 26.91
C MET A 456 -1.73 -1.28 26.58
N LEU A 457 -0.86 -1.13 27.59
CA LEU A 457 0.57 -1.42 27.44
C LEU A 457 0.80 -2.91 27.19
N PHE A 458 0.10 -3.79 27.90
CA PHE A 458 0.17 -5.22 27.66
C PHE A 458 -0.24 -5.61 26.23
N GLU A 459 -1.36 -5.08 25.73
CA GLU A 459 -1.81 -5.28 24.35
C GLU A 459 -0.84 -4.68 23.32
N GLY A 460 -0.30 -3.49 23.59
CA GLY A 460 0.69 -2.83 22.74
C GLY A 460 2.03 -3.56 22.70
N VAL A 461 2.49 -4.13 23.81
CA VAL A 461 3.68 -5.00 23.84
C VAL A 461 3.44 -6.24 22.99
N ALA A 462 2.27 -6.87 23.07
CA ALA A 462 1.93 -8.02 22.22
C ALA A 462 1.93 -7.66 20.73
N GLN A 463 1.41 -6.48 20.36
CA GLN A 463 1.52 -5.94 18.99
C GLN A 463 2.98 -5.86 18.55
N HIS A 464 3.85 -5.25 19.37
CA HIS A 464 5.26 -5.08 19.01
C HIS A 464 6.04 -6.40 19.05
N GLN A 465 5.64 -7.39 19.85
CA GLN A 465 6.21 -8.74 19.80
C GLN A 465 5.84 -9.44 18.48
N TRP A 466 4.61 -9.28 18.01
CA TRP A 466 4.18 -9.79 16.70
C TRP A 466 4.95 -9.13 15.54
N VAL A 467 5.25 -7.83 15.64
CA VAL A 467 6.13 -7.11 14.71
C VAL A 467 7.55 -7.64 14.80
N ALA A 468 8.12 -7.72 16.01
CA ALA A 468 9.49 -8.18 16.23
C ALA A 468 9.70 -9.62 15.77
N ALA A 469 8.68 -10.48 15.83
CA ALA A 469 8.75 -11.84 15.33
C ALA A 469 8.96 -11.92 13.81
N ARG A 470 8.50 -10.92 13.04
CA ARG A 470 8.72 -10.84 11.58
C ARG A 470 10.12 -10.34 11.22
N GLY A 471 10.67 -9.43 12.02
CA GLY A 471 12.02 -8.88 11.83
C GLY A 471 13.12 -9.62 12.58
N ARG A 472 12.81 -10.73 13.27
CA ARG A 472 13.76 -11.37 14.18
C ARG A 472 14.90 -11.98 13.37
N GLY A 473 16.10 -11.45 13.57
CA GLY A 473 17.30 -11.92 12.87
C GLY A 473 17.45 -11.34 11.46
N THR A 474 16.56 -10.44 11.04
CA THR A 474 16.64 -9.77 9.74
C THR A 474 17.79 -8.77 9.73
N VAL A 475 18.83 -9.09 8.97
CA VAL A 475 20.02 -8.24 8.83
C VAL A 475 19.82 -7.17 7.75
N ASN A 476 20.51 -6.05 7.89
CA ASN A 476 20.51 -4.99 6.89
C ASN A 476 21.39 -5.37 5.69
N VAL A 477 20.78 -5.97 4.66
CA VAL A 477 21.47 -6.36 3.41
C VAL A 477 22.00 -5.16 2.60
N LEU A 478 21.56 -3.94 2.89
CA LEU A 478 22.02 -2.72 2.22
C LEU A 478 23.30 -2.15 2.85
N ASN A 479 23.74 -2.68 3.99
CA ASN A 479 24.99 -2.32 4.62
C ASN A 479 26.10 -3.28 4.18
N ARG A 480 27.12 -2.73 3.51
CA ARG A 480 28.23 -3.52 2.94
C ARG A 480 28.97 -4.34 4.00
N ARG A 481 29.24 -3.76 5.18
CA ARG A 481 29.91 -4.47 6.28
C ARG A 481 29.07 -5.65 6.77
N VAL A 482 27.75 -5.47 6.84
CA VAL A 482 26.83 -6.54 7.26
C VAL A 482 26.88 -7.69 6.24
N VAL A 483 26.85 -7.40 4.94
CA VAL A 483 27.00 -8.42 3.89
C VAL A 483 28.33 -9.15 4.00
N GLU A 484 29.44 -8.43 4.22
CA GLU A 484 30.78 -9.02 4.33
C GLU A 484 30.96 -9.95 5.53
N MET A 485 30.29 -9.65 6.65
CA MET A 485 30.38 -10.38 7.91
C MET A 485 29.32 -11.48 8.09
N THR A 486 28.25 -11.49 7.29
CA THR A 486 27.13 -12.44 7.45
C THR A 486 27.33 -13.71 6.60
N PRO A 487 27.50 -14.90 7.20
CA PRO A 487 27.77 -16.13 6.44
C PRO A 487 26.65 -16.55 5.48
N SER A 488 25.39 -16.20 5.76
CA SER A 488 24.25 -16.54 4.90
C SER A 488 24.11 -15.62 3.67
N LEU A 489 24.99 -14.63 3.49
CA LEU A 489 24.96 -13.67 2.38
C LEU A 489 26.17 -13.82 1.46
N THR A 490 26.76 -15.02 1.38
CA THR A 490 27.90 -15.32 0.52
C THR A 490 27.63 -15.06 -0.95
N HIS A 491 26.39 -15.31 -1.41
CA HIS A 491 25.94 -15.02 -2.77
C HIS A 491 26.02 -13.53 -3.11
N LEU A 492 25.52 -12.66 -2.23
CA LEU A 492 25.64 -11.20 -2.39
C LEU A 492 27.09 -10.74 -2.28
N LYS A 493 27.86 -11.30 -1.34
CA LYS A 493 29.27 -10.95 -1.16
C LYS A 493 30.11 -11.27 -2.40
N ALA A 494 29.88 -12.42 -3.03
CA ALA A 494 30.54 -12.80 -4.28
C ALA A 494 30.16 -11.81 -5.39
N ALA A 495 28.87 -11.58 -5.59
CA ALA A 495 28.36 -10.65 -6.61
C ALA A 495 28.93 -9.23 -6.47
N ILE A 496 28.96 -8.66 -5.26
CA ILE A 496 29.45 -7.30 -5.00
C ILE A 496 30.96 -7.16 -5.27
N ASN A 497 31.74 -8.22 -5.05
CA ASN A 497 33.20 -8.16 -5.16
C ASN A 497 33.72 -8.57 -6.54
N GLU A 498 33.00 -9.43 -7.26
CA GLU A 498 33.46 -10.01 -8.53
C GLU A 498 32.90 -9.28 -9.76
N VAL A 499 31.77 -8.60 -9.64
CA VAL A 499 31.16 -7.86 -10.75
C VAL A 499 31.81 -6.49 -10.91
N ASP A 500 32.38 -6.23 -12.09
CA ASP A 500 32.79 -4.87 -12.48
C ASP A 500 31.55 -4.04 -12.83
N ARG A 501 31.10 -3.24 -11.87
CA ARG A 501 29.92 -2.37 -12.01
C ARG A 501 30.02 -1.40 -13.19
N PHE A 502 31.22 -0.95 -13.58
CA PHE A 502 31.39 0.11 -14.59
C PHE A 502 31.15 -0.40 -16.02
N ARG A 503 31.04 -1.71 -16.18
CA ARG A 503 30.74 -2.35 -17.46
C ARG A 503 29.25 -2.28 -17.83
N TYR A 504 28.37 -2.09 -16.85
CA TYR A 504 26.93 -2.24 -17.04
C TYR A 504 26.21 -0.91 -16.81
N GLN A 505 25.10 -0.70 -17.52
CA GLN A 505 24.27 0.50 -17.33
C GLN A 505 23.06 0.29 -16.40
N ALA A 506 22.53 -0.94 -16.30
CA ALA A 506 21.36 -1.26 -15.49
C ALA A 506 21.30 -2.75 -15.14
N ILE A 507 20.39 -3.09 -14.22
CA ILE A 507 20.06 -4.48 -13.85
C ILE A 507 18.68 -4.85 -14.39
N LEU A 508 18.61 -5.92 -15.20
CA LEU A 508 17.38 -6.56 -15.66
C LEU A 508 17.10 -7.80 -14.80
N THR A 509 15.90 -7.95 -14.25
CA THR A 509 15.60 -9.12 -13.41
C THR A 509 14.81 -10.18 -14.18
N ILE A 510 15.14 -11.45 -13.96
CA ILE A 510 14.41 -12.58 -14.50
C ILE A 510 14.04 -13.50 -13.32
N PRO A 511 12.75 -13.67 -12.98
CA PRO A 511 11.59 -13.07 -13.64
C PRO A 511 11.47 -11.54 -13.42
N LEU A 512 10.68 -10.88 -14.27
CA LEU A 512 10.34 -9.47 -14.08
C LEU A 512 9.46 -9.31 -12.84
N PHE A 513 9.82 -8.39 -11.95
CA PHE A 513 8.87 -7.84 -10.99
C PHE A 513 8.46 -6.43 -11.42
N HIS A 514 7.16 -6.19 -11.47
CA HIS A 514 6.58 -4.91 -11.82
C HIS A 514 5.33 -4.66 -10.98
N ILE A 515 5.40 -3.63 -10.13
CA ILE A 515 4.30 -3.20 -9.26
C ILE A 515 4.17 -1.68 -9.39
N GLY A 516 2.94 -1.19 -9.55
CA GLY A 516 2.62 0.24 -9.53
C GLY A 516 1.90 0.76 -10.76
N SER A 517 1.82 0.00 -11.86
CA SER A 517 1.06 0.41 -13.05
C SER A 517 -0.44 0.18 -12.91
N GLU A 518 -0.88 -0.61 -11.93
CA GLU A 518 -2.28 -1.05 -11.72
C GLU A 518 -2.88 -1.92 -12.84
N LEU A 519 -2.19 -2.00 -13.97
CA LEU A 519 -2.77 -2.44 -15.24
C LEU A 519 -1.97 -3.59 -15.88
N LEU A 520 -0.68 -3.73 -15.55
CA LEU A 520 0.19 -4.76 -16.14
C LEU A 520 0.69 -5.72 -15.07
N VAL A 521 0.63 -7.03 -15.38
CA VAL A 521 1.05 -8.10 -14.47
C VAL A 521 2.05 -8.98 -15.20
N PRO A 522 3.29 -9.14 -14.69
CA PRO A 522 4.25 -10.06 -15.29
C PRO A 522 3.71 -11.50 -15.30
N PRO A 523 4.01 -12.30 -16.35
CA PRO A 523 3.53 -13.68 -16.44
C PRO A 523 4.11 -14.56 -15.33
N SER A 524 5.40 -14.39 -15.02
CA SER A 524 6.11 -15.17 -14.02
C SER A 524 6.03 -14.55 -12.63
N SER A 525 6.13 -15.40 -11.61
CA SER A 525 6.11 -14.96 -10.21
C SER A 525 7.52 -14.91 -9.64
N PHE A 526 7.80 -13.92 -8.79
CA PHE A 526 9.07 -13.77 -8.07
C PHE A 526 8.92 -14.14 -6.59
N SER A 527 10.05 -14.34 -5.89
CA SER A 527 10.09 -14.52 -4.43
C SER A 527 10.52 -13.24 -3.72
N GLU A 528 10.11 -13.08 -2.47
CA GLU A 528 10.51 -11.93 -1.64
C GLU A 528 12.02 -11.81 -1.48
N SER A 529 12.71 -12.94 -1.33
CA SER A 529 14.17 -12.94 -1.20
C SER A 529 14.88 -12.55 -2.49
N PHE A 530 14.31 -12.86 -3.67
CA PHE A 530 14.84 -12.39 -4.94
C PHE A 530 14.70 -10.87 -5.09
N LEU A 531 13.58 -10.31 -4.61
CA LEU A 531 13.38 -8.86 -4.52
C LEU A 531 14.42 -8.21 -3.58
N THR A 532 14.67 -8.81 -2.41
CA THR A 532 15.72 -8.36 -1.49
C THR A 532 17.09 -8.35 -2.15
N ASP A 533 17.45 -9.43 -2.86
CA ASP A 533 18.74 -9.56 -3.54
C ASP A 533 18.88 -8.51 -4.67
N ALA A 534 17.80 -8.29 -5.44
CA ALA A 534 17.77 -7.27 -6.49
C ALA A 534 18.04 -5.85 -5.95
N PHE A 535 17.37 -5.46 -4.86
CA PHE A 535 17.60 -4.16 -4.22
C PHE A 535 18.99 -4.05 -3.59
N ALA A 536 19.50 -5.12 -2.98
CA ALA A 536 20.85 -5.12 -2.42
C ALA A 536 21.90 -4.93 -3.51
N LEU A 537 21.80 -5.67 -4.63
CA LEU A 537 22.72 -5.52 -5.76
C LEU A 537 22.63 -4.15 -6.41
N ALA A 538 21.42 -3.66 -6.68
CA ALA A 538 21.21 -2.32 -7.23
C ALA A 538 21.89 -1.24 -6.36
N LYS A 539 21.74 -1.36 -5.04
CA LYS A 539 22.36 -0.45 -4.08
C LYS A 539 23.88 -0.54 -4.08
N HIS A 540 24.44 -1.74 -3.99
CA HIS A 540 25.89 -1.91 -3.81
C HIS A 540 26.69 -1.73 -5.10
N LEU A 541 26.11 -2.09 -6.25
CA LEU A 541 26.69 -1.84 -7.56
C LEU A 541 26.39 -0.41 -8.06
N GLN A 542 25.47 0.30 -7.40
CA GLN A 542 24.96 1.61 -7.83
C GLN A 542 24.45 1.58 -9.28
N LEU A 543 23.74 0.50 -9.62
CA LEU A 543 23.10 0.30 -10.91
C LEU A 543 21.58 0.36 -10.74
N PRO A 544 20.87 1.10 -11.60
CA PRO A 544 19.42 1.18 -11.52
C PRO A 544 18.78 -0.13 -11.99
N LEU A 545 17.60 -0.43 -11.44
CA LEU A 545 16.79 -1.57 -11.87
C LEU A 545 15.88 -1.18 -13.03
N ILE A 546 15.81 -2.01 -14.07
CA ILE A 546 14.74 -1.94 -15.08
C ILE A 546 13.40 -2.28 -14.43
N SER A 547 13.41 -3.29 -13.57
CA SER A 547 12.27 -3.73 -12.76
C SER A 547 11.83 -2.65 -11.77
N SER A 548 10.55 -2.67 -11.40
CA SER A 548 9.98 -1.60 -10.60
C SER A 548 8.97 -2.07 -9.56
N MET A 549 9.00 -1.42 -8.40
CA MET A 549 8.02 -1.57 -7.33
C MET A 549 7.68 -0.18 -6.80
N LEU A 550 6.79 0.53 -7.47
CA LEU A 550 6.50 1.94 -7.22
C LEU A 550 5.00 2.15 -6.97
N GLY A 551 4.62 3.36 -6.56
CA GLY A 551 3.24 3.67 -6.19
C GLY A 551 2.30 3.84 -7.38
N ARG A 552 2.72 4.53 -8.45
CA ARG A 552 1.87 4.88 -9.63
C ARG A 552 2.70 5.15 -10.88
N ILE A 553 3.17 4.12 -11.54
CA ILE A 553 4.05 4.23 -12.71
C ILE A 553 3.24 4.67 -13.94
N SER A 554 3.84 5.45 -14.84
CA SER A 554 3.26 5.75 -16.15
C SER A 554 2.95 4.47 -16.93
N LEU A 555 1.79 4.42 -17.59
CA LEU A 555 1.43 3.29 -18.43
C LEU A 555 2.41 3.09 -19.60
N GLU A 556 2.87 4.19 -20.20
CA GLU A 556 3.78 4.14 -21.35
C GLU A 556 5.16 3.60 -20.96
N GLU A 557 5.66 4.00 -19.79
CA GLU A 557 6.93 3.50 -19.24
C GLU A 557 6.85 2.03 -18.86
N SER A 558 5.73 1.62 -18.26
CA SER A 558 5.45 0.21 -17.95
C SER A 558 5.38 -0.64 -19.22
N LEU A 559 4.72 -0.15 -20.28
CA LEU A 559 4.70 -0.81 -21.59
C LEU A 559 6.11 -0.90 -22.20
N GLY A 560 6.91 0.16 -22.10
CA GLY A 560 8.31 0.14 -22.51
C GLY A 560 9.10 -0.96 -21.78
N THR A 561 8.93 -1.06 -20.47
CA THR A 561 9.58 -2.08 -19.63
C THR A 561 9.15 -3.50 -20.02
N PHE A 562 7.85 -3.75 -20.21
CA PHE A 562 7.33 -5.03 -20.67
C PHE A 562 7.83 -5.36 -22.09
N GLY A 563 7.92 -4.35 -22.95
CA GLY A 563 8.44 -4.43 -24.31
C GLY A 563 9.83 -5.05 -24.39
N LEU A 564 10.70 -4.81 -23.40
CA LEU A 564 12.05 -5.40 -23.35
C LEU A 564 12.06 -6.93 -23.30
N TYR A 565 11.00 -7.55 -22.76
CA TYR A 565 10.88 -9.00 -22.67
C TYR A 565 10.28 -9.60 -23.95
N THR A 566 9.62 -8.80 -24.79
CA THR A 566 8.95 -9.27 -26.00
C THR A 566 9.91 -9.87 -27.03
N PRO A 567 9.43 -10.74 -27.94
CA PRO A 567 10.24 -11.33 -29.02
C PRO A 567 10.97 -10.34 -29.93
N PRO A 568 12.00 -10.80 -30.68
CA PRO A 568 12.70 -9.96 -31.65
C PRO A 568 11.83 -9.38 -32.77
N TYR A 569 10.70 -10.00 -33.11
CA TYR A 569 9.79 -9.49 -34.15
C TYR A 569 8.75 -8.48 -33.60
N VAL A 570 8.84 -8.09 -32.33
CA VAL A 570 8.01 -7.04 -31.72
C VAL A 570 8.89 -5.81 -31.50
N ALA A 571 8.40 -4.65 -31.95
CA ALA A 571 9.07 -3.37 -31.82
C ALA A 571 9.25 -2.99 -30.34
N LYS A 572 10.39 -2.37 -30.01
CA LYS A 572 10.80 -2.01 -28.64
C LYS A 572 11.15 -0.53 -28.57
N ASP A 573 10.15 0.33 -28.51
CA ASP A 573 10.35 1.79 -28.59
C ASP A 573 11.29 2.34 -27.50
N VAL A 574 11.28 1.74 -26.31
CA VAL A 574 12.16 2.09 -25.18
C VAL A 574 13.65 1.94 -25.50
N CYS A 575 14.02 1.12 -26.49
CA CYS A 575 15.43 0.90 -26.85
C CYS A 575 16.12 2.15 -27.39
N SER A 576 15.36 3.14 -27.89
CA SER A 576 15.90 4.46 -28.25
C SER A 576 16.43 5.27 -27.05
N GLN A 577 16.05 4.90 -25.83
CA GLN A 577 16.41 5.58 -24.59
C GLN A 577 17.45 4.79 -23.76
N ILE A 578 17.87 3.62 -24.23
CA ILE A 578 18.85 2.76 -23.57
C ILE A 578 20.22 3.00 -24.21
N GLY A 579 21.28 3.11 -23.38
CA GLY A 579 22.65 3.27 -23.84
C GLY A 579 23.18 2.02 -24.55
N THR A 580 24.45 2.03 -24.95
CA THR A 580 25.06 0.89 -25.67
C THR A 580 25.73 -0.15 -24.78
N GLU A 581 25.99 0.20 -23.52
CA GLU A 581 26.68 -0.63 -22.53
C GLU A 581 25.86 -1.88 -22.19
N PRO A 582 26.47 -3.04 -21.91
CA PRO A 582 25.73 -4.24 -21.54
C PRO A 582 24.80 -4.07 -20.34
N ILE A 583 23.79 -4.94 -20.26
CA ILE A 583 22.85 -5.05 -19.14
C ILE A 583 23.26 -6.21 -18.25
N LEU A 584 23.29 -5.99 -16.94
CA LEU A 584 23.49 -7.06 -15.96
C LEU A 584 22.15 -7.76 -15.71
N VAL A 585 22.05 -9.04 -16.01
CA VAL A 585 20.84 -9.82 -15.78
C VAL A 585 20.96 -10.55 -14.44
N LEU A 586 20.00 -10.31 -13.55
CA LEU A 586 19.83 -11.06 -12.32
C LEU A 586 18.79 -12.18 -12.55
N LEU A 587 19.25 -13.42 -12.64
CA LEU A 587 18.43 -14.59 -12.93
C LEU A 587 18.16 -15.41 -11.67
N ASN A 588 16.89 -15.58 -11.34
CA ASN A 588 16.43 -16.45 -10.26
C ASN A 588 16.53 -17.93 -10.67
N ARG A 589 17.06 -18.79 -9.80
CA ARG A 589 17.15 -20.24 -10.05
C ARG A 589 15.89 -21.02 -9.69
N ASP A 590 15.04 -20.49 -8.81
CA ASP A 590 13.99 -21.28 -8.12
C ASP A 590 12.59 -21.17 -8.76
N ARG A 591 12.47 -20.65 -9.99
CA ARG A 591 11.15 -20.34 -10.58
C ARG A 591 11.02 -20.74 -12.05
N ALA A 592 9.81 -21.15 -12.41
CA ALA A 592 9.42 -21.32 -13.80
C ALA A 592 9.42 -19.96 -14.50
N LEU A 593 10.13 -19.88 -15.62
CA LEU A 593 10.22 -18.70 -16.46
C LEU A 593 9.18 -18.79 -17.57
N SER A 594 8.70 -17.62 -18.01
CA SER A 594 7.97 -17.53 -19.27
C SER A 594 8.91 -17.81 -20.44
N LYS A 595 8.35 -18.18 -21.60
CA LYS A 595 9.10 -18.36 -22.86
C LYS A 595 9.98 -17.15 -23.19
N HIS A 596 9.51 -15.96 -22.87
CA HIS A 596 10.18 -14.70 -23.17
C HIS A 596 11.37 -14.42 -22.24
N GLU A 597 11.19 -14.68 -20.95
CA GLU A 597 12.26 -14.59 -19.95
C GLU A 597 13.34 -15.66 -20.17
N ASP A 598 12.94 -16.90 -20.46
CA ASP A 598 13.87 -18.01 -20.77
C ASP A 598 14.71 -17.70 -22.01
N ARG A 599 14.14 -17.06 -23.04
CA ARG A 599 14.89 -16.57 -24.21
C ARG A 599 16.00 -15.61 -23.79
N LEU A 600 15.68 -14.58 -23.00
CA LEU A 600 16.65 -13.59 -22.54
C LEU A 600 17.77 -14.25 -21.71
N ALA A 601 17.43 -15.19 -20.84
CA ALA A 601 18.41 -15.95 -20.08
C ALA A 601 19.37 -16.75 -20.99
N LYS A 602 18.85 -17.40 -22.05
CA LYS A 602 19.64 -18.23 -22.98
C LYS A 602 20.58 -17.46 -23.89
N ILE A 603 20.20 -16.26 -24.31
CA ILE A 603 21.06 -15.40 -25.15
C ILE A 603 22.07 -14.57 -24.33
N SER A 604 21.97 -14.61 -23.00
CA SER A 604 22.88 -13.92 -22.10
C SER A 604 24.11 -14.78 -21.79
N ARG A 605 25.26 -14.13 -21.55
CA ARG A 605 26.51 -14.80 -21.18
C ARG A 605 26.66 -14.84 -19.67
N GLN A 606 26.99 -16.00 -19.09
CA GLN A 606 27.20 -16.11 -17.64
C GLN A 606 28.41 -15.27 -17.16
N VAL A 607 28.19 -14.50 -16.10
CA VAL A 607 29.20 -13.67 -15.42
C VAL A 607 29.59 -14.31 -14.08
N LEU A 608 28.59 -14.66 -13.27
CA LEU A 608 28.77 -15.28 -11.97
C LEU A 608 27.64 -16.27 -11.69
N ALA A 609 28.00 -17.40 -11.10
CA ALA A 609 27.05 -18.39 -10.60
C ALA A 609 27.06 -18.39 -9.07
N THR A 610 25.89 -18.28 -8.44
CA THR A 610 25.78 -18.43 -6.97
C THR A 610 24.81 -19.57 -6.63
N ASP A 611 24.65 -19.87 -5.34
CA ASP A 611 23.68 -20.85 -4.87
C ASP A 611 22.22 -20.37 -4.99
N ARG A 612 21.97 -19.05 -5.03
CA ARG A 612 20.61 -18.47 -5.05
C ARG A 612 20.19 -17.85 -6.37
N PHE A 613 21.10 -17.20 -7.07
CA PHE A 613 20.86 -16.55 -8.36
C PHE A 613 22.08 -16.67 -9.28
N ASP A 614 21.86 -16.45 -10.57
CA ASP A 614 22.93 -16.26 -11.54
C ASP A 614 22.98 -14.81 -11.99
N LEU A 615 24.19 -14.31 -12.25
CA LEU A 615 24.42 -13.03 -12.93
C LEU A 615 24.90 -13.31 -14.34
N LEU A 616 24.21 -12.72 -15.31
CA LEU A 616 24.52 -12.83 -16.72
C LEU A 616 24.74 -11.44 -17.32
N GLU A 617 25.39 -11.40 -18.46
CA GLU A 617 25.60 -10.21 -19.27
C GLU A 617 24.76 -10.34 -20.54
N LEU A 618 23.96 -9.32 -20.81
CA LEU A 618 23.13 -9.21 -22.01
C LEU A 618 23.53 -7.98 -22.81
N ASP A 619 23.99 -8.20 -24.05
CA ASP A 619 24.28 -7.11 -24.97
C ASP A 619 23.00 -6.39 -25.37
N VAL A 620 23.05 -5.05 -25.38
CA VAL A 620 21.89 -4.22 -25.75
C VAL A 620 21.44 -4.50 -27.18
N SER A 621 22.37 -4.81 -28.10
CA SER A 621 22.03 -5.18 -29.47
C SER A 621 21.16 -6.43 -29.56
N GLN A 622 21.31 -7.38 -28.62
CA GLN A 622 20.48 -8.58 -28.52
C GLN A 622 19.16 -8.31 -27.79
N LEU A 623 19.19 -7.50 -26.72
CA LEU A 623 17.98 -7.08 -26.00
C LEU A 623 17.03 -6.28 -26.89
N CYS A 624 17.60 -5.34 -27.64
CA CYS A 624 16.91 -4.40 -28.51
C CYS A 624 16.78 -4.87 -29.96
N LEU A 625 17.06 -6.15 -30.22
CA LEU A 625 16.89 -6.74 -31.54
C LEU A 625 15.42 -6.58 -31.98
N PHE A 626 15.24 -5.90 -33.11
CA PHE A 626 13.98 -5.83 -33.83
C PHE A 626 14.19 -6.36 -35.26
N ASP A 627 13.83 -7.63 -35.47
CA ASP A 627 14.09 -8.39 -36.69
C ASP A 627 12.81 -9.09 -37.15
N GLN A 628 11.83 -8.28 -37.56
CA GLN A 628 10.56 -8.75 -38.09
C GLN A 628 10.70 -9.22 -39.54
N GLU A 629 11.58 -8.60 -40.31
CA GLU A 629 11.84 -8.92 -41.72
C GLU A 629 12.41 -10.33 -41.89
N SER A 630 13.43 -10.72 -41.12
CA SER A 630 14.00 -12.08 -41.25
C SER A 630 12.97 -13.15 -40.87
N VAL A 631 12.12 -12.89 -39.87
CA VAL A 631 11.02 -13.79 -39.51
C VAL A 631 9.98 -13.86 -40.63
N LEU A 632 9.64 -12.71 -41.23
CA LEU A 632 8.74 -12.66 -42.38
C LEU A 632 9.32 -13.45 -43.56
N GLU A 633 10.58 -13.24 -43.92
CA GLU A 633 11.27 -13.95 -45.01
C GLU A 633 11.34 -15.46 -44.75
N GLU A 634 11.65 -15.90 -43.53
CA GLU A 634 11.67 -17.31 -43.15
C GLU A 634 10.28 -17.94 -43.34
N VAL A 635 9.24 -17.26 -42.84
CA VAL A 635 7.86 -17.72 -42.93
C VAL A 635 7.41 -17.79 -44.40
N VAL A 636 7.69 -16.75 -45.18
CA VAL A 636 7.34 -16.68 -46.61
C VAL A 636 8.06 -17.76 -47.42
N THR A 637 9.33 -18.06 -47.10
CA THR A 637 10.09 -19.12 -47.77
C THR A 637 9.51 -20.50 -47.48
N ARG A 638 8.99 -20.72 -46.26
CA ARG A 638 8.35 -21.99 -45.87
C ARG A 638 6.90 -22.09 -46.31
N LEU A 639 6.22 -20.96 -46.54
CA LEU A 639 4.80 -20.90 -46.85
C LEU A 639 4.35 -21.84 -48.00
N PRO A 640 5.10 -22.02 -49.10
CA PRO A 640 4.72 -22.96 -50.17
C PRO A 640 4.71 -24.44 -49.77
N SER A 641 5.35 -24.78 -48.63
CA SER A 641 5.38 -26.14 -48.10
C SER A 641 4.24 -26.45 -47.14
N PHE A 642 3.42 -25.45 -46.79
CA PHE A 642 2.32 -25.60 -45.84
C PHE A 642 1.07 -26.13 -46.54
N GLU A 643 0.24 -26.85 -45.79
CA GLU A 643 -1.10 -27.18 -46.24
C GLU A 643 -2.01 -25.95 -46.12
N HIS A 644 -2.79 -25.69 -47.17
CA HIS A 644 -3.65 -24.50 -47.26
C HIS A 644 -5.13 -24.92 -47.21
N ASP A 645 -5.87 -24.40 -46.23
CA ASP A 645 -7.31 -24.60 -46.10
C ASP A 645 -8.00 -23.31 -45.65
N GLY A 646 -9.01 -22.87 -46.40
CA GLY A 646 -9.88 -21.74 -46.00
C GLY A 646 -9.19 -20.40 -45.70
N GLY A 647 -8.00 -20.14 -46.24
CA GLY A 647 -7.20 -18.92 -45.96
C GLY A 647 -6.25 -19.05 -44.76
N LEU A 648 -6.15 -20.24 -44.17
CA LEU A 648 -5.17 -20.65 -43.17
C LEU A 648 -4.14 -21.59 -43.81
N SER A 649 -2.88 -21.42 -43.44
CA SER A 649 -1.74 -22.22 -43.91
C SER A 649 -0.98 -22.77 -42.71
N THR A 650 -0.70 -24.07 -42.66
CA THR A 650 -0.01 -24.70 -41.53
C THR A 650 0.84 -25.90 -41.93
N ASP A 651 1.90 -26.17 -41.17
CA ASP A 651 2.70 -27.39 -41.29
C ASP A 651 2.09 -28.61 -40.56
N GLN A 652 1.04 -28.39 -39.75
CA GLN A 652 0.31 -29.45 -39.03
C GLN A 652 -1.21 -29.18 -38.98
N PRO A 653 -1.97 -29.45 -40.05
CA PRO A 653 -3.40 -29.13 -40.14
C PRO A 653 -4.26 -29.85 -39.10
N ALA A 654 -3.95 -31.10 -38.78
CA ALA A 654 -4.71 -31.92 -37.82
C ALA A 654 -4.60 -31.45 -36.35
N SER A 655 -3.93 -30.34 -36.09
CA SER A 655 -3.66 -29.82 -34.73
C SER A 655 -3.94 -28.33 -34.60
N VAL A 656 -4.73 -27.73 -35.51
CA VAL A 656 -4.97 -26.28 -35.56
C VAL A 656 -6.46 -25.95 -35.64
N HIS A 657 -6.89 -24.92 -34.89
CA HIS A 657 -8.22 -24.36 -34.99
C HIS A 657 -8.16 -22.84 -34.81
N LEU A 658 -8.70 -22.10 -35.78
CA LEU A 658 -8.78 -20.63 -35.77
C LEU A 658 -10.25 -20.18 -35.79
N ASP A 659 -10.61 -19.31 -34.85
CA ASP A 659 -11.89 -18.59 -34.84
C ASP A 659 -11.63 -17.08 -34.77
N THR A 660 -11.85 -16.41 -35.90
CA THR A 660 -11.70 -14.94 -36.04
C THR A 660 -12.94 -14.17 -35.59
N PHE A 661 -14.00 -14.86 -35.14
CA PHE A 661 -15.25 -14.25 -34.69
C PHE A 661 -15.95 -13.26 -35.65
N ASN A 662 -15.53 -13.18 -36.92
CA ASN A 662 -16.09 -12.31 -37.96
C ASN A 662 -17.60 -12.49 -38.22
N ARG A 663 -18.18 -13.61 -37.75
CA ARG A 663 -19.62 -13.87 -37.74
C ARG A 663 -20.40 -12.88 -36.84
N PHE A 664 -19.74 -12.28 -35.86
CA PHE A 664 -20.30 -11.29 -34.95
C PHE A 664 -19.86 -9.90 -35.41
N GLN A 665 -20.71 -9.23 -36.19
CA GLN A 665 -20.41 -7.88 -36.69
C GLN A 665 -20.38 -6.89 -35.52
N GLU A 666 -19.19 -6.37 -35.20
CA GLU A 666 -18.92 -5.52 -34.03
C GLU A 666 -18.07 -4.32 -34.42
N GLN A 667 -18.20 -3.21 -33.69
CA GLN A 667 -17.43 -1.98 -33.98
C GLN A 667 -15.95 -2.07 -33.57
N VAL A 668 -15.63 -2.96 -32.63
CA VAL A 668 -14.29 -3.13 -32.05
C VAL A 668 -13.79 -4.51 -32.42
N SER A 669 -12.89 -4.59 -33.40
CA SER A 669 -12.21 -5.81 -33.82
C SER A 669 -10.69 -5.60 -33.79
N MET A 670 -9.95 -6.67 -33.53
CA MET A 670 -8.50 -6.68 -33.66
C MET A 670 -8.14 -6.70 -35.14
N ARG A 671 -8.84 -7.55 -35.90
CA ARG A 671 -8.71 -7.73 -37.34
C ARG A 671 -10.07 -8.05 -37.95
N GLY A 672 -10.22 -7.83 -39.25
CA GLY A 672 -11.47 -8.15 -39.95
C GLY A 672 -12.67 -7.31 -39.48
N GLY A 673 -13.87 -7.83 -39.74
CA GLY A 673 -15.15 -7.12 -39.58
C GLY A 673 -15.96 -7.49 -38.33
N GLY A 674 -15.39 -8.26 -37.38
CA GLY A 674 -16.13 -8.71 -36.21
C GLY A 674 -15.27 -9.18 -35.05
N SER A 675 -15.89 -9.42 -33.89
CA SER A 675 -15.24 -9.91 -32.66
C SER A 675 -16.28 -10.52 -31.70
N LEU A 676 -15.84 -11.31 -30.72
CA LEU A 676 -16.73 -11.87 -29.70
C LEU A 676 -16.87 -10.93 -28.51
N ARG A 677 -18.12 -10.51 -28.22
CA ARG A 677 -18.46 -9.74 -27.03
C ARG A 677 -19.02 -10.63 -25.92
N VAL A 678 -18.46 -10.53 -24.72
CA VAL A 678 -18.98 -11.18 -23.50
C VAL A 678 -19.59 -10.10 -22.60
N PRO A 679 -20.90 -10.14 -22.34
CA PRO A 679 -21.57 -9.15 -21.49
C PRO A 679 -20.98 -9.04 -20.08
N ALA A 680 -20.98 -7.83 -19.54
CA ALA A 680 -20.48 -7.56 -18.18
C ALA A 680 -21.17 -8.43 -17.10
N GLY A 681 -20.39 -9.00 -16.18
CA GLY A 681 -20.88 -9.82 -15.07
C GLY A 681 -21.30 -11.26 -15.43
N GLU A 682 -21.41 -11.59 -16.72
CA GLU A 682 -21.72 -12.94 -17.19
C GLU A 682 -20.46 -13.75 -17.46
N LEU A 683 -20.56 -15.07 -17.29
CA LEU A 683 -19.52 -16.01 -17.70
C LEU A 683 -19.77 -16.42 -19.16
N GLY A 684 -18.98 -15.88 -20.09
CA GLY A 684 -19.02 -16.23 -21.50
C GLY A 684 -18.01 -17.33 -21.85
N TRP A 685 -18.49 -18.46 -22.37
CA TRP A 685 -17.63 -19.55 -22.87
C TRP A 685 -17.13 -19.20 -24.28
N ILE A 686 -15.83 -18.93 -24.39
CA ILE A 686 -15.21 -18.49 -25.65
C ILE A 686 -14.58 -19.65 -26.43
N PHE A 687 -14.36 -20.79 -25.78
CA PHE A 687 -13.76 -21.97 -26.39
C PHE A 687 -14.26 -23.26 -25.75
N ASP A 688 -14.44 -24.30 -26.57
CA ASP A 688 -14.86 -25.64 -26.15
C ASP A 688 -14.28 -26.69 -27.10
N THR A 689 -13.49 -27.63 -26.57
CA THR A 689 -12.92 -28.69 -27.42
C THR A 689 -13.98 -29.60 -28.04
N ALA A 690 -15.20 -29.67 -27.48
CA ALA A 690 -16.29 -30.42 -28.07
C ALA A 690 -16.80 -29.82 -29.39
N ALA A 691 -16.48 -28.55 -29.68
CA ALA A 691 -16.82 -27.90 -30.94
C ALA A 691 -15.77 -28.15 -32.04
N LEU A 692 -14.63 -28.77 -31.72
CA LEU A 692 -13.58 -29.07 -32.69
C LEU A 692 -13.95 -30.27 -33.54
N VAL A 693 -13.74 -30.13 -34.86
CA VAL A 693 -13.91 -31.21 -35.85
C VAL A 693 -12.94 -32.36 -35.54
N GLU A 694 -11.68 -32.02 -35.26
CA GLU A 694 -10.64 -32.97 -34.85
C GLU A 694 -10.27 -32.76 -33.39
N GLN A 695 -10.24 -33.85 -32.63
CA GLN A 695 -9.98 -33.78 -31.19
C GLN A 695 -8.47 -33.73 -30.92
N PRO A 696 -8.00 -32.84 -30.02
CA PRO A 696 -6.59 -32.75 -29.69
C PRO A 696 -6.00 -34.07 -29.17
N GLU A 697 -4.86 -34.47 -29.74
CA GLU A 697 -4.15 -35.70 -29.38
C GLU A 697 -3.73 -35.75 -27.91
N THR A 698 -3.82 -36.93 -27.30
CA THR A 698 -3.41 -37.15 -25.90
C THR A 698 -1.90 -37.08 -25.75
N GLY A 699 -1.42 -36.38 -24.73
CA GLY A 699 0.01 -36.27 -24.42
C GLY A 699 0.78 -35.22 -25.22
N LYS A 700 0.20 -34.69 -26.32
CA LYS A 700 0.75 -33.58 -27.10
C LYS A 700 0.47 -32.24 -26.38
N ASP A 701 1.42 -31.32 -26.49
CA ASP A 701 1.31 -29.98 -25.90
C ASP A 701 0.70 -29.01 -26.92
N TYR A 702 -0.31 -28.28 -26.49
CA TYR A 702 -1.04 -27.28 -27.29
C TYR A 702 -0.91 -25.90 -26.65
N VAL A 703 -1.17 -24.87 -27.44
CA VAL A 703 -1.30 -23.49 -27.00
C VAL A 703 -2.60 -22.93 -27.52
N LEU A 704 -3.38 -22.33 -26.62
CA LEU A 704 -4.59 -21.56 -26.94
C LEU A 704 -4.28 -20.08 -26.76
N ASP A 705 -4.25 -19.36 -27.87
CA ASP A 705 -3.94 -17.95 -27.97
C ASP A 705 -5.20 -17.15 -28.36
N PHE A 706 -5.44 -15.98 -27.80
CA PHE A 706 -6.45 -15.05 -28.32
C PHE A 706 -6.12 -13.61 -27.95
N TRP A 707 -6.58 -12.67 -28.77
CA TRP A 707 -6.48 -11.25 -28.50
C TRP A 707 -7.68 -10.78 -27.69
N PHE A 708 -7.45 -9.93 -26.70
CA PHE A 708 -8.55 -9.27 -25.99
C PHE A 708 -8.35 -7.77 -25.98
N PHE A 709 -9.46 -7.05 -26.13
CA PHE A 709 -9.47 -5.59 -26.11
C PHE A 709 -9.31 -5.13 -24.67
N ASN A 710 -8.14 -4.59 -24.36
CA ASN A 710 -7.74 -4.28 -23.00
C ASN A 710 -8.23 -2.90 -22.51
N ARG A 711 -8.83 -2.09 -23.40
CA ARG A 711 -9.39 -0.74 -23.12
C ARG A 711 -8.37 0.19 -22.45
N GLY A 712 -7.18 0.33 -23.04
CA GLY A 712 -6.09 1.05 -22.41
C GLY A 712 -5.63 0.37 -21.11
N LEU A 713 -5.64 -0.96 -21.11
CA LEU A 713 -5.27 -1.86 -20.02
C LEU A 713 -6.13 -1.78 -18.74
N ARG A 714 -7.28 -1.10 -18.78
CA ARG A 714 -8.20 -0.96 -17.63
C ARG A 714 -9.06 -2.18 -17.36
N LEU A 715 -9.30 -3.04 -18.35
CA LEU A 715 -10.18 -4.20 -18.26
C LEU A 715 -9.93 -5.08 -17.03
N ARG A 716 -10.93 -5.67 -16.37
CA ARG A 716 -10.69 -6.76 -15.40
C ARG A 716 -11.49 -7.97 -15.78
N ALA A 717 -10.80 -9.09 -15.94
CA ALA A 717 -11.44 -10.35 -16.32
C ALA A 717 -10.86 -11.53 -15.56
N GLU A 718 -11.76 -12.39 -15.09
CA GLU A 718 -11.42 -13.73 -14.63
C GLU A 718 -11.46 -14.70 -15.80
N VAL A 719 -10.52 -15.63 -15.78
CA VAL A 719 -10.42 -16.71 -16.76
C VAL A 719 -10.75 -18.02 -16.06
N PHE A 720 -11.69 -18.78 -16.60
CA PHE A 720 -12.12 -20.08 -16.08
C PHE A 720 -11.76 -21.17 -17.08
N VAL A 721 -11.05 -22.18 -16.61
CA VAL A 721 -10.83 -23.42 -17.35
C VAL A 721 -11.66 -24.51 -16.70
N GLU A 722 -12.50 -25.17 -17.48
CA GLU A 722 -13.14 -26.41 -17.07
C GLU A 722 -12.56 -27.58 -17.84
N SER A 723 -12.21 -28.63 -17.12
CA SER A 723 -11.82 -29.91 -17.70
C SER A 723 -12.72 -31.02 -17.19
N ASN A 724 -13.17 -31.89 -18.10
CA ASN A 724 -13.88 -33.10 -17.74
C ASN A 724 -13.42 -34.30 -18.58
N ARG A 725 -13.32 -35.47 -17.95
CA ARG A 725 -13.29 -36.77 -18.64
C ARG A 725 -14.71 -37.13 -19.09
N GLN A 726 -14.88 -37.81 -20.22
CA GLN A 726 -16.20 -38.34 -20.58
C GLN A 726 -16.80 -39.16 -19.42
N GLY A 727 -17.92 -38.69 -18.86
CA GLY A 727 -18.60 -39.32 -17.73
C GLY A 727 -18.02 -39.05 -16.33
N GLY A 728 -17.00 -38.19 -16.20
CA GLY A 728 -16.35 -37.83 -14.93
C GLY A 728 -16.88 -36.55 -14.27
N PRO A 729 -16.36 -36.21 -13.07
CA PRO A 729 -16.63 -34.93 -12.42
C PRO A 729 -15.99 -33.76 -13.19
N VAL A 730 -16.69 -32.61 -13.22
CA VAL A 730 -16.18 -31.37 -13.82
C VAL A 730 -15.22 -30.70 -12.84
N GLU A 731 -13.98 -30.53 -13.24
CA GLU A 731 -12.99 -29.73 -12.51
C GLU A 731 -12.98 -28.32 -13.11
N ARG A 732 -13.25 -27.31 -12.29
CA ARG A 732 -13.21 -25.89 -12.68
C ARG A 732 -12.07 -25.21 -11.94
N HIS A 733 -11.17 -24.59 -12.69
CA HIS A 733 -10.07 -23.80 -12.16
C HIS A 733 -10.20 -22.36 -12.64
N ALA A 734 -10.13 -21.41 -11.70
CA ALA A 734 -9.89 -20.02 -12.07
C ALA A 734 -8.39 -19.85 -12.32
N LEU A 735 -8.04 -19.34 -13.49
CA LEU A 735 -6.67 -18.95 -13.81
C LEU A 735 -6.39 -17.53 -13.30
N PRO A 736 -5.10 -17.18 -13.14
CA PRO A 736 -4.71 -15.80 -12.86
C PRO A 736 -5.21 -14.84 -13.95
N GLU A 737 -5.28 -13.54 -13.60
CA GLU A 737 -5.82 -12.46 -14.43
C GLU A 737 -5.33 -12.50 -15.89
N ILE A 738 -6.25 -12.23 -16.83
CA ILE A 738 -6.03 -12.30 -18.29
C ILE A 738 -4.88 -11.41 -18.80
N LYS A 739 -4.42 -10.46 -17.98
CA LYS A 739 -3.36 -9.50 -18.33
C LYS A 739 -1.93 -10.01 -18.12
N ARG A 740 -1.75 -11.27 -17.73
CA ARG A 740 -0.44 -11.89 -17.55
C ARG A 740 0.26 -12.18 -18.87
N THR A 741 0.72 -11.13 -19.54
CA THR A 741 1.39 -11.20 -20.83
C THR A 741 2.43 -10.09 -20.98
N PHE A 742 3.43 -10.32 -21.83
CA PHE A 742 4.34 -9.27 -22.29
C PHE A 742 3.89 -8.64 -23.61
N VAL A 743 2.96 -9.27 -24.33
CA VAL A 743 2.64 -8.92 -25.71
C VAL A 743 1.39 -8.04 -25.77
N HIS A 744 1.61 -6.77 -26.11
CA HIS A 744 0.60 -5.74 -26.27
C HIS A 744 0.73 -5.08 -27.66
N ARG A 745 -0.40 -4.78 -28.31
CA ARG A 745 -0.46 -4.06 -29.59
C ARG A 745 -1.61 -3.06 -29.54
N GLY A 746 -1.29 -1.78 -29.34
CA GLY A 746 -2.29 -0.75 -29.11
C GLY A 746 -3.19 -1.10 -27.92
N GLU A 747 -4.50 -1.06 -28.11
CA GLU A 747 -5.49 -1.40 -27.08
C GLU A 747 -5.80 -2.91 -27.00
N TRP A 748 -4.95 -3.75 -27.58
CA TRP A 748 -5.10 -5.20 -27.56
C TRP A 748 -3.94 -5.89 -26.85
N SER A 749 -4.25 -6.97 -26.14
CA SER A 749 -3.28 -7.82 -25.46
C SER A 749 -3.47 -9.26 -25.88
N LEU A 750 -2.36 -10.00 -26.04
CA LEU A 750 -2.40 -11.41 -26.37
C LEU A 750 -2.40 -12.24 -25.08
N PHE A 751 -3.42 -13.06 -24.90
CA PHE A 751 -3.46 -14.09 -23.87
C PHE A 751 -3.05 -15.43 -24.47
N SER A 752 -2.20 -16.17 -23.76
CA SER A 752 -1.69 -17.48 -24.18
C SER A 752 -1.82 -18.48 -23.04
N LEU A 753 -2.49 -19.60 -23.29
CA LEU A 753 -2.69 -20.68 -22.33
C LEU A 753 -2.06 -21.98 -22.87
N PRO A 754 -0.97 -22.48 -22.24
CA PRO A 754 -0.50 -23.83 -22.53
C PRO A 754 -1.53 -24.86 -22.06
N LEU A 755 -1.88 -25.78 -22.95
CA LEU A 755 -2.84 -26.85 -22.72
C LEU A 755 -2.15 -28.19 -22.93
N LYS A 756 -2.41 -29.15 -22.03
CA LYS A 756 -1.96 -30.53 -22.19
C LYS A 756 -3.15 -31.46 -22.03
N MET A 757 -3.39 -32.27 -23.06
CA MET A 757 -4.46 -33.28 -23.02
C MET A 757 -3.98 -34.46 -22.20
N ALA A 758 -4.49 -34.59 -20.98
CA ALA A 758 -4.14 -35.69 -20.10
C ALA A 758 -4.74 -37.02 -20.60
N HIS A 759 -5.92 -36.96 -21.24
CA HIS A 759 -6.69 -38.14 -21.65
C HIS A 759 -7.37 -37.95 -23.01
N SER A 760 -7.57 -39.05 -23.72
CA SER A 760 -8.34 -39.07 -24.97
C SER A 760 -9.82 -38.73 -24.69
N GLY A 761 -10.39 -37.85 -25.49
CA GLY A 761 -11.78 -37.37 -25.32
C GLY A 761 -11.99 -36.43 -24.12
N GLN A 762 -10.93 -35.88 -23.53
CA GLN A 762 -11.04 -34.84 -22.49
C GLN A 762 -11.69 -33.59 -23.08
N ARG A 763 -12.77 -33.11 -22.46
CA ARG A 763 -13.41 -31.84 -22.82
C ARG A 763 -12.78 -30.72 -22.02
N ILE A 764 -12.27 -29.70 -22.71
CA ILE A 764 -11.74 -28.47 -22.10
C ILE A 764 -12.60 -27.29 -22.57
N ARG A 765 -13.05 -26.46 -21.63
CA ARG A 765 -13.77 -25.22 -21.91
C ARG A 765 -13.03 -24.04 -21.30
N LEU A 766 -12.95 -22.95 -22.04
CA LEU A 766 -12.43 -21.68 -21.56
C LEU A 766 -13.57 -20.65 -21.49
N GLY A 767 -13.77 -20.07 -20.31
CA GLY A 767 -14.76 -19.04 -20.07
C GLY A 767 -14.12 -17.77 -19.53
N LEU A 768 -14.66 -16.62 -19.90
CA LEU A 768 -14.24 -15.33 -19.39
C LEU A 768 -15.39 -14.64 -18.69
N ARG A 769 -15.09 -13.88 -17.64
CA ARG A 769 -16.07 -13.04 -16.95
C ARG A 769 -15.49 -11.68 -16.64
N SER A 770 -16.19 -10.62 -17.04
CA SER A 770 -15.83 -9.26 -16.64
C SER A 770 -16.10 -9.06 -15.16
N MET A 771 -15.12 -8.52 -14.46
CA MET A 771 -15.22 -8.10 -13.07
C MET A 771 -15.51 -6.60 -12.94
N GLN A 772 -15.59 -5.88 -14.06
CA GLN A 772 -15.94 -4.47 -14.08
C GLN A 772 -17.44 -4.29 -14.36
N PRO A 773 -18.18 -3.62 -13.46
CA PRO A 773 -19.60 -3.36 -13.66
C PRO A 773 -19.85 -2.55 -14.94
N GLY A 774 -20.71 -3.07 -15.82
CA GLY A 774 -21.10 -2.38 -17.05
C GLY A 774 -20.05 -2.39 -18.17
N GLU A 775 -18.95 -3.15 -18.02
CA GLU A 775 -17.92 -3.28 -19.05
C GLU A 775 -17.88 -4.68 -19.66
N ASP A 776 -18.32 -4.79 -20.92
CA ASP A 776 -18.23 -6.02 -21.71
C ASP A 776 -16.78 -6.36 -22.07
N LEU A 777 -16.44 -7.66 -22.08
CA LEU A 777 -15.18 -8.13 -22.65
C LEU A 777 -15.32 -8.25 -24.16
N VAL A 778 -14.24 -7.94 -24.89
CA VAL A 778 -14.15 -8.17 -26.33
C VAL A 778 -12.93 -9.03 -26.59
N VAL A 779 -13.14 -10.14 -27.28
CA VAL A 779 -12.14 -11.15 -27.63
C VAL A 779 -12.14 -11.32 -29.14
N ASP A 780 -10.96 -11.52 -29.70
CA ASP A 780 -10.77 -11.71 -31.12
C ASP A 780 -9.64 -12.72 -31.41
N ASP A 781 -9.63 -13.24 -32.64
CA ASP A 781 -8.58 -14.09 -33.19
C ASP A 781 -8.13 -15.22 -32.25
N LEU A 782 -9.05 -16.13 -31.92
CA LEU A 782 -8.76 -17.30 -31.10
C LEU A 782 -8.07 -18.38 -31.93
N LEU A 783 -6.88 -18.80 -31.51
CA LEU A 783 -6.05 -19.80 -32.16
C LEU A 783 -5.68 -20.90 -31.18
N LEU A 784 -6.15 -22.12 -31.42
CA LEU A 784 -5.58 -23.33 -30.85
C LEU A 784 -4.58 -23.92 -31.85
N ARG A 785 -3.38 -24.24 -31.39
CA ARG A 785 -2.39 -24.98 -32.20
C ARG A 785 -1.54 -25.90 -31.35
N ALA A 786 -1.00 -26.96 -31.94
CA ALA A 786 0.09 -27.69 -31.31
C ALA A 786 1.28 -26.75 -31.05
N HIS A 787 2.01 -26.96 -29.95
CA HIS A 787 3.06 -26.04 -29.50
C HIS A 787 4.17 -25.86 -30.57
N ASP A 788 4.46 -26.91 -31.32
CA ASP A 788 5.45 -26.99 -32.40
C ASP A 788 4.88 -26.67 -33.80
N ALA A 789 3.57 -26.48 -33.93
CA ALA A 789 2.95 -26.11 -35.20
C ALA A 789 3.14 -24.64 -35.54
N THR A 790 3.32 -24.37 -36.83
CA THR A 790 3.40 -23.04 -37.44
C THR A 790 2.11 -22.73 -38.18
N VAL A 791 1.44 -21.64 -37.82
CA VAL A 791 0.18 -21.23 -38.45
C VAL A 791 0.34 -19.85 -39.07
N VAL A 792 -0.08 -19.71 -40.33
CA VAL A 792 -0.09 -18.45 -41.09
C VAL A 792 -1.48 -18.20 -41.66
N TRP A 793 -2.00 -16.99 -41.48
CA TRP A 793 -3.31 -16.59 -42.02
C TRP A 793 -3.36 -15.08 -42.26
N ASN A 794 -4.42 -14.60 -42.93
CA ASN A 794 -4.61 -13.19 -43.30
C ASN A 794 -3.38 -12.59 -44.01
N VAL A 795 -2.98 -13.22 -45.12
CA VAL A 795 -1.88 -12.78 -45.97
C VAL A 795 -2.39 -11.71 -46.93
N ASP A 796 -1.82 -10.51 -46.87
CA ASP A 796 -2.08 -9.42 -47.81
C ASP A 796 -0.89 -9.25 -48.75
N GLU A 797 -1.15 -9.34 -50.05
CA GLU A 797 -0.15 -9.24 -51.11
C GLU A 797 -0.43 -8.00 -51.96
N THR A 798 0.58 -7.14 -52.11
CA THR A 798 0.53 -5.98 -53.00
C THR A 798 1.69 -6.07 -54.00
N GLU A 799 1.38 -6.03 -55.30
CA GLU A 799 2.39 -6.06 -56.39
C GLU A 799 3.37 -7.26 -56.33
N GLY A 800 2.92 -8.41 -55.82
CA GLY A 800 3.72 -9.64 -55.71
C GLY A 800 4.62 -9.71 -54.48
N HIS A 801 4.50 -8.75 -53.56
CA HIS A 801 5.16 -8.75 -52.26
C HIS A 801 4.13 -8.90 -51.14
N ILE A 802 4.40 -9.79 -50.18
CA ILE A 802 3.57 -9.93 -48.99
C ILE A 802 3.79 -8.71 -48.10
N LYS A 803 2.74 -7.89 -47.97
CA LYS A 803 2.75 -6.64 -47.21
C LYS A 803 2.58 -6.88 -45.72
N HIS A 804 1.66 -7.77 -45.36
CA HIS A 804 1.50 -8.24 -43.99
C HIS A 804 0.93 -9.66 -43.96
N LEU A 805 1.23 -10.40 -42.90
CA LEU A 805 0.62 -11.71 -42.60
C LEU A 805 0.46 -11.89 -41.09
N VAL A 806 -0.38 -12.83 -40.66
CA VAL A 806 -0.47 -13.24 -39.25
C VAL A 806 0.20 -14.59 -39.07
N TRP A 807 1.27 -14.62 -38.28
CA TRP A 807 2.05 -15.81 -37.94
C TRP A 807 1.89 -16.16 -36.46
N ASN A 808 1.36 -17.35 -36.16
CA ASN A 808 1.11 -17.83 -34.80
C ASN A 808 0.35 -16.79 -33.94
N ASN A 809 -0.66 -16.14 -34.54
CA ASN A 809 -1.44 -15.05 -33.95
C ASN A 809 -0.70 -13.71 -33.72
N HIS A 810 0.56 -13.62 -34.17
CA HIS A 810 1.32 -12.37 -34.21
C HIS A 810 1.28 -11.79 -35.62
N GLN A 811 0.93 -10.53 -35.75
CA GLN A 811 0.98 -9.86 -37.05
C GLN A 811 2.41 -9.44 -37.39
N LEU A 812 2.86 -9.87 -38.57
CA LEU A 812 4.11 -9.49 -39.19
C LEU A 812 3.82 -8.49 -40.31
N ASP A 813 4.46 -7.34 -40.23
CA ASP A 813 4.31 -6.24 -41.18
C ASP A 813 5.65 -6.07 -41.93
N SER A 814 5.61 -6.01 -43.27
CA SER A 814 6.76 -5.62 -44.09
C SER A 814 7.00 -4.11 -43.97
N ARG A 815 8.25 -3.67 -44.07
CA ARG A 815 8.61 -2.24 -43.98
C ARG A 815 8.36 -1.47 -45.27
#